data_AF-A0A9W5W6J2-F1
#
_entry.id   AF-A0A9W5W6J2-F1
#
_cell.length_a   1.000
_cell.length_b   1.000
_cell.length_c   1.000
_cell.angle_alpha   90.00
_cell.angle_beta   90.00
_cell.angle_gamma   90.00
#
_symmetry.space_group_name_H-M   'P 1'
#
loop_
_entity.id
_entity.type
_entity.pdbx_description
1 polymer ?
#
loop_
_entity_poly.entity_id
_entity_poly.type
_entity_poly.pdbx_seq_one_letter_code
_entity_poly.pdbx_strand_id
1 'polypeptide(L)'
;TSQPGTSQQAEAMDAGASAVIKADTRGAEKFDVLQGIPTSESLYANVLAKSYLYRNIFMETKGTKQYPIQVSKTYTLTWTEPQPSPLDDKGNSTTIYVPRSATQTVTKDYTIERKYNFWTIQNLEVYGLQKATVANYALPSGTVTLQPSGYSPPAVSAAHDATLSAHVTDPVYSNVTLSGQTVSGGSSRPSIPNEDWKSNAENAIGKIKVKNDSLVFNGSTVMDNRTVEETAPAPGTIPAPTVIGQNVLYGSGYVIDAGKTNKASQPSTGMIYYTLIKGIGGGDNKSYPINGINPVTVHTPVVNRASVSDDQAHNQKTTPTAGRAALILDRPFTITIPTSGAHKDIKGYGNRDYAKYVRDKQVRFPFDVYKADHATLIPKDTWTSVPVGQLTTTFYMPAWVDEGNYDVLFRTFAENSPASFTSQPNANLDLTHHVATQVVAVEVIGRLFDFRITDIADYQWETVFRTATGSATPTGNSFWIGAKGIDGAARGNTAPYVLPIRPGSHPESGKKNVAVKTGYHFKFEVKTLGNMFSAGDGIKITPTFYFVDKQGKNRQQVDLYYHSGTKRFIRIGSTGDTEQRLVTLDTRLRNVSQQELTNTASSLWRVNGSSGSQTSYVQQYLKEAAQKRIYVGGYDGMLLPSQLRTFIGSMQVPSGIDTARANASVQRWFGEYSLPAAPYAVPAGMNLAEYGRTHRLDDNAPIFLRDGYIVVNFNIETIRNKDIAHPHLQYKNAPLDNQWQMEGFQRSFVDPYGGMFSLLDGDVVFYHADLSSYDDFGTGGTH
;
A
#
# COMPACT_ATOMS: atom_id res chain seq x y z
N THR A 1 42.72 -59.14 48.68
CA THR A 1 42.86 -57.68 48.50
C THR A 1 42.19 -57.27 47.20
N SER A 2 41.53 -56.11 47.15
CA SER A 2 40.94 -55.56 45.91
C SER A 2 41.70 -54.28 45.52
N GLN A 3 41.90 -54.06 44.23
CA GLN A 3 42.49 -52.86 43.67
C GLN A 3 41.69 -52.41 42.43
N PRO A 4 41.47 -51.10 42.25
CA PRO A 4 40.90 -50.58 41.02
C PRO A 4 41.85 -50.88 39.84
N GLY A 5 41.27 -51.36 38.74
CA GLY A 5 41.94 -51.63 37.48
C GLY A 5 41.78 -50.48 36.49
N THR A 6 41.53 -50.82 35.24
CA THR A 6 41.35 -49.86 34.15
C THR A 6 40.00 -49.14 34.25
N SER A 7 39.92 -47.87 33.84
CA SER A 7 38.65 -47.14 33.71
C SER A 7 38.29 -46.95 32.24
N GLN A 8 37.02 -47.19 31.88
CA GLN A 8 36.45 -46.88 30.57
C GLN A 8 35.55 -45.66 30.70
N GLN A 9 35.94 -44.57 30.04
CA GLN A 9 35.22 -43.30 30.06
C GLN A 9 34.77 -42.94 28.66
N ALA A 10 33.52 -42.49 28.54
CA ALA A 10 32.99 -41.97 27.29
C ALA A 10 31.95 -40.89 27.58
N GLU A 11 31.90 -39.86 26.73
CA GLU A 11 30.87 -38.82 26.82
C GLU A 11 30.52 -38.22 25.46
N ALA A 12 29.27 -37.76 25.36
CA ALA A 12 28.73 -36.97 24.26
C ALA A 12 27.84 -35.87 24.86
N MET A 13 28.46 -34.86 25.47
CA MET A 13 27.78 -33.84 26.27
C MET A 13 27.61 -32.49 25.57
N ASP A 14 28.23 -32.28 24.41
CA ASP A 14 27.91 -31.16 23.53
C ASP A 14 26.64 -31.46 22.75
N ALA A 15 25.61 -30.63 22.89
CA ALA A 15 24.33 -30.77 22.18
C ALA A 15 24.44 -30.64 20.65
N GLY A 16 25.49 -29.98 20.14
CA GLY A 16 25.65 -29.71 18.71
C GLY A 16 24.45 -28.94 18.12
N ALA A 17 23.87 -28.04 18.91
CA ALA A 17 22.59 -27.43 18.58
C ALA A 17 22.72 -26.29 17.55
N SER A 18 21.82 -26.25 16.58
CA SER A 18 21.67 -25.17 15.60
C SER A 18 20.20 -24.85 15.39
N ALA A 19 19.88 -23.60 15.02
CA ALA A 19 18.50 -23.23 14.68
C ALA A 19 18.43 -22.26 13.50
N VAL A 20 17.27 -22.23 12.86
CA VAL A 20 16.89 -21.24 11.86
C VAL A 20 15.50 -20.69 12.15
N ILE A 21 15.29 -19.42 11.80
CA ILE A 21 13.98 -18.78 11.72
C ILE A 21 13.81 -18.34 10.27
N LYS A 22 12.77 -18.81 9.55
CA LYS A 22 12.49 -18.34 8.19
C LYS A 22 11.00 -18.11 7.95
N ALA A 23 10.66 -17.57 6.78
CA ALA A 23 9.30 -17.17 6.43
C ALA A 23 8.40 -18.35 6.08
N ASP A 24 7.13 -18.22 6.47
CA ASP A 24 6.00 -19.04 6.05
C ASP A 24 6.24 -20.55 6.12
N THR A 25 6.22 -21.21 4.96
CA THR A 25 6.33 -22.67 4.83
C THR A 25 7.77 -23.04 4.51
N ARG A 26 8.35 -23.91 5.32
CA ARG A 26 9.71 -24.44 5.12
C ARG A 26 9.87 -25.03 3.71
N GLY A 27 10.88 -24.56 2.98
CA GLY A 27 11.19 -24.97 1.60
C GLY A 27 10.40 -24.22 0.52
N ALA A 28 9.44 -23.39 0.90
CA ALA A 28 8.64 -22.56 -0.01
C ALA A 28 8.49 -21.13 0.55
N GLU A 29 9.56 -20.61 1.16
CA GLU A 29 9.55 -19.32 1.85
C GLU A 29 9.24 -18.20 0.84
N LYS A 30 8.15 -17.44 1.05
CA LYS A 30 7.79 -16.33 0.15
C LYS A 30 8.69 -15.11 0.31
N PHE A 31 9.30 -14.98 1.48
CA PHE A 31 10.16 -13.87 1.86
C PHE A 31 11.54 -14.36 2.29
N ASP A 32 12.57 -13.56 2.02
CA ASP A 32 13.87 -13.72 2.65
C ASP A 32 13.90 -12.88 3.94
N VAL A 33 13.80 -13.55 5.09
CA VAL A 33 13.78 -12.90 6.40
C VAL A 33 15.04 -12.11 6.72
N LEU A 34 16.16 -12.35 6.03
CA LEU A 34 17.38 -11.56 6.20
C LEU A 34 17.20 -10.17 5.58
N GLN A 35 16.49 -10.10 4.46
CA GLN A 35 16.28 -8.87 3.67
C GLN A 35 15.01 -8.12 4.10
N GLY A 36 13.92 -8.84 4.38
CA GLY A 36 12.65 -8.26 4.78
C GLY A 36 11.51 -9.28 4.78
N ILE A 37 10.72 -9.25 5.85
CA ILE A 37 9.40 -9.89 5.91
C ILE A 37 8.38 -8.88 6.47
N PRO A 38 7.20 -8.72 5.85
CA PRO A 38 6.14 -7.87 6.39
C PRO A 38 5.58 -8.41 7.71
N THR A 39 5.00 -7.53 8.51
CA THR A 39 4.05 -7.93 9.55
C THR A 39 2.86 -8.68 8.94
N SER A 40 2.13 -9.44 9.76
CA SER A 40 1.00 -10.28 9.31
C SER A 40 1.37 -11.41 8.33
N GLU A 41 2.67 -11.65 8.11
CA GLU A 41 3.20 -12.89 7.56
C GLU A 41 3.67 -13.81 8.70
N SER A 42 3.90 -15.08 8.38
CA SER A 42 4.24 -16.08 9.37
C SER A 42 5.72 -16.45 9.33
N LEU A 43 6.23 -16.91 10.45
CA LEU A 43 7.55 -17.50 10.59
C LEU A 43 7.44 -18.98 10.98
N TYR A 44 8.49 -19.72 10.71
CA TYR A 44 8.75 -21.01 11.34
C TYR A 44 10.12 -20.99 12.02
N ALA A 45 10.25 -21.77 13.09
CA ALA A 45 11.51 -22.01 13.78
C ALA A 45 11.82 -23.51 13.74
N ASN A 46 13.06 -23.85 13.45
CA ASN A 46 13.51 -25.25 13.40
C ASN A 46 14.85 -25.37 14.12
N VAL A 47 14.94 -26.30 15.08
CA VAL A 47 16.15 -26.61 15.83
C VAL A 47 16.61 -28.03 15.50
N LEU A 48 17.91 -28.19 15.30
CA LEU A 48 18.58 -29.50 15.20
C LEU A 48 19.57 -29.62 16.35
N ALA A 49 19.59 -30.79 16.98
CA ALA A 49 20.52 -31.13 18.06
C ALA A 49 20.66 -32.65 18.15
N LYS A 50 21.59 -33.15 18.97
CA LYS A 50 21.71 -34.58 19.26
C LYS A 50 20.43 -35.13 19.92
N SER A 51 20.08 -36.37 19.62
CA SER A 51 18.88 -37.03 20.15
C SER A 51 18.94 -37.27 21.66
N TYR A 52 20.15 -37.47 22.20
CA TYR A 52 20.41 -37.63 23.62
C TYR A 52 21.85 -37.22 23.93
N LEU A 53 22.15 -37.07 25.21
CA LEU A 53 23.51 -36.86 25.71
C LEU A 53 23.83 -37.95 26.72
N TYR A 54 25.10 -38.27 26.87
CA TYR A 54 25.53 -39.18 27.92
C TYR A 54 26.95 -38.89 28.40
N ARG A 55 27.25 -39.33 29.61
CA ARG A 55 28.60 -39.56 30.09
C ARG A 55 28.63 -40.75 31.03
N ASN A 56 29.71 -41.51 30.99
CA ASN A 56 29.87 -42.68 31.84
C ASN A 56 31.33 -42.90 32.24
N ILE A 57 31.50 -43.51 33.42
CA ILE A 57 32.77 -44.01 33.94
C ILE A 57 32.49 -45.43 34.45
N PHE A 58 33.02 -46.42 33.73
CA PHE A 58 33.01 -47.81 34.17
C PHE A 58 34.39 -48.16 34.75
N MET A 59 34.41 -48.74 35.94
CA MET A 59 35.63 -49.04 36.68
C MET A 59 35.82 -50.54 36.83
N GLU A 60 36.95 -51.03 36.35
CA GLU A 60 37.38 -52.40 36.58
C GLU A 60 37.83 -52.57 38.03
N THR A 61 37.47 -53.69 38.66
CA THR A 61 37.89 -54.06 40.01
C THR A 61 38.55 -55.42 39.95
N LYS A 62 39.84 -55.49 40.28
CA LYS A 62 40.62 -56.73 40.33
C LYS A 62 40.96 -57.07 41.76
N GLY A 63 41.00 -58.36 42.07
CA GLY A 63 41.48 -58.78 43.37
C GLY A 63 41.79 -60.26 43.45
N THR A 64 42.35 -60.63 44.60
CA THR A 64 42.62 -62.01 44.97
C THR A 64 41.99 -62.33 46.32
N LYS A 65 41.52 -63.57 46.47
CA LYS A 65 41.05 -64.13 47.73
C LYS A 65 41.72 -65.48 47.96
N GLN A 66 42.10 -65.72 49.20
CA GLN A 66 42.81 -66.92 49.62
C GLN A 66 41.85 -67.83 50.39
N TYR A 67 41.89 -69.12 50.09
CA TYR A 67 41.05 -70.14 50.71
C TYR A 67 41.91 -71.21 51.37
N PRO A 68 41.88 -71.35 52.71
CA PRO A 68 42.61 -72.40 53.40
C PRO A 68 41.88 -73.75 53.25
N ILE A 69 42.60 -74.82 52.91
CA ILE A 69 42.05 -76.18 52.81
C ILE A 69 43.03 -77.20 53.38
N GLN A 70 42.49 -78.21 54.06
CA GLN A 70 43.28 -79.31 54.58
C GLN A 70 43.15 -80.52 53.66
N VAL A 71 44.28 -81.13 53.33
CA VAL A 71 44.33 -82.42 52.63
C VAL A 71 44.94 -83.45 53.56
N SER A 72 44.22 -84.54 53.82
CA SER A 72 44.65 -85.62 54.70
C SER A 72 44.81 -86.94 53.93
N LYS A 73 45.82 -87.73 54.33
CA LYS A 73 46.01 -89.10 53.84
C LYS A 73 46.44 -89.99 54.98
N THR A 74 45.78 -91.13 55.13
CA THR A 74 46.11 -92.12 56.15
C THR A 74 47.07 -93.15 55.57
N TYR A 75 48.24 -93.27 56.20
CA TYR A 75 49.22 -94.28 55.88
C TYR A 75 49.13 -95.44 56.85
N THR A 76 49.06 -96.67 56.33
CA THR A 76 49.18 -97.88 57.12
C THR A 76 50.61 -98.38 57.01
N LEU A 77 51.39 -98.19 58.08
CA LEU A 77 52.80 -98.56 58.15
C LEU A 77 52.90 -99.99 58.70
N THR A 78 53.59 -100.88 58.00
CA THR A 78 53.79 -102.27 58.43
C THR A 78 55.28 -102.61 58.50
N TRP A 79 55.71 -103.23 59.60
CA TRP A 79 57.09 -103.69 59.82
C TRP A 79 57.15 -104.88 60.77
N THR A 80 58.30 -105.54 60.88
CA THR A 80 58.54 -106.63 61.83
C THR A 80 59.59 -106.25 62.87
N GLU A 81 59.34 -106.53 64.15
CA GLU A 81 60.30 -106.30 65.25
C GLU A 81 60.84 -107.62 65.82
N PRO A 82 62.15 -107.70 66.10
CA PRO A 82 62.73 -108.83 66.81
C PRO A 82 62.36 -108.79 68.31
N GLN A 83 61.75 -109.85 68.83
CA GLN A 83 61.57 -110.07 70.26
C GLN A 83 62.41 -111.25 70.78
N PRO A 84 62.90 -111.19 72.03
CA PRO A 84 63.56 -112.32 72.66
C PRO A 84 62.53 -113.42 72.97
N SER A 85 62.76 -114.61 72.42
CA SER A 85 62.03 -115.84 72.78
C SER A 85 62.61 -116.43 74.07
N PRO A 86 61.84 -117.20 74.87
CA PRO A 86 62.40 -118.02 75.96
C PRO A 86 63.56 -118.90 75.45
N LEU A 87 64.59 -119.05 76.31
CA LEU A 87 65.84 -119.76 76.04
C LEU A 87 65.57 -121.22 75.62
N ASP A 88 66.31 -121.70 74.62
CA ASP A 88 66.27 -123.12 74.24
C ASP A 88 66.97 -124.02 75.30
N ASP A 89 66.77 -125.33 75.20
CA ASP A 89 67.29 -126.35 76.15
C ASP A 89 68.84 -126.41 76.23
N LYS A 90 69.55 -125.50 75.54
CA LYS A 90 71.01 -125.35 75.51
C LYS A 90 71.48 -123.93 75.89
N GLY A 91 70.57 -123.06 76.32
CA GLY A 91 70.89 -121.73 76.85
C GLY A 91 71.15 -120.64 75.80
N ASN A 92 70.74 -120.83 74.54
CA ASN A 92 70.90 -119.82 73.48
C ASN A 92 69.59 -119.04 73.24
N SER A 93 69.71 -117.73 72.99
CA SER A 93 68.57 -116.87 72.63
C SER A 93 68.26 -116.98 71.13
N THR A 94 67.00 -117.27 70.78
CA THR A 94 66.50 -117.19 69.39
C THR A 94 65.57 -115.99 69.24
N THR A 95 65.65 -115.32 68.08
CA THR A 95 64.88 -114.11 67.78
C THR A 95 63.62 -114.44 66.98
N ILE A 96 62.45 -114.08 67.49
CA ILE A 96 61.18 -114.16 66.77
C ILE A 96 60.81 -112.79 66.18
N TYR A 97 60.32 -112.75 64.94
CA TYR A 97 59.89 -111.52 64.27
C TYR A 97 58.37 -111.36 64.36
N VAL A 98 57.92 -110.36 65.10
CA VAL A 98 56.49 -110.09 65.30
C VAL A 98 56.04 -108.99 64.32
N PRO A 99 54.96 -109.20 63.53
CA PRO A 99 54.41 -108.14 62.70
C PRO A 99 53.81 -107.02 63.54
N ARG A 100 54.16 -105.79 63.20
CA ARG A 100 53.65 -104.54 63.76
C ARG A 100 52.93 -103.76 62.66
N SER A 101 51.85 -103.12 63.04
CA SER A 101 51.11 -102.18 62.19
C SER A 101 50.79 -100.92 62.97
N ALA A 102 50.95 -99.77 62.34
CA ALA A 102 50.49 -98.49 62.87
C ALA A 102 49.88 -97.66 61.75
N THR A 103 48.74 -97.06 62.02
CA THR A 103 48.12 -96.07 61.13
C THR A 103 48.53 -94.68 61.55
N GLN A 104 48.97 -93.87 60.60
CA GLN A 104 49.27 -92.46 60.84
C GLN A 104 48.63 -91.61 59.75
N THR A 105 47.80 -90.66 60.16
CA THR A 105 47.21 -89.67 59.25
C THR A 105 48.14 -88.46 59.20
N VAL A 106 48.55 -88.10 57.99
CA VAL A 106 49.24 -86.82 57.74
C VAL A 106 48.21 -85.85 57.17
N THR A 107 48.13 -84.68 57.78
CA THR A 107 47.32 -83.55 57.30
C THR A 107 48.28 -82.45 56.87
N LYS A 108 48.09 -81.91 55.67
CA LYS A 108 48.81 -80.75 55.16
C LYS A 108 47.83 -79.62 54.89
N ASP A 109 48.17 -78.43 55.36
CA ASP A 109 47.42 -77.21 55.09
C ASP A 109 47.90 -76.57 53.79
N TYR A 110 46.97 -76.26 52.89
CA TYR A 110 47.23 -75.51 51.67
C TYR A 110 46.38 -74.23 51.67
N THR A 111 46.94 -73.15 51.12
CA THR A 111 46.20 -71.92 50.85
C THR A 111 46.12 -71.73 49.35
N ILE A 112 44.91 -71.75 48.82
CA ILE A 112 44.65 -71.62 47.39
C ILE A 112 44.20 -70.21 47.07
N GLU A 113 44.88 -69.58 46.11
CA GLU A 113 44.52 -68.25 45.63
C GLU A 113 43.53 -68.35 44.47
N ARG A 114 42.47 -67.55 44.51
CA ARG A 114 41.59 -67.32 43.35
C ARG A 114 41.57 -65.83 43.03
N LYS A 115 41.69 -65.53 41.75
CA LYS A 115 41.63 -64.17 41.22
C LYS A 115 40.22 -63.86 40.77
N TYR A 116 39.82 -62.61 40.88
CA TYR A 116 38.54 -62.14 40.38
C TYR A 116 38.68 -60.78 39.67
N ASN A 117 37.84 -60.54 38.67
CA ASN A 117 37.79 -59.31 37.90
C ASN A 117 36.33 -59.01 37.47
N PHE A 118 35.83 -57.82 37.78
CA PHE A 118 34.50 -57.36 37.37
C PHE A 118 34.47 -55.84 37.21
N TRP A 119 33.39 -55.30 36.66
CA TRP A 119 33.20 -53.89 36.35
C TRP A 119 32.01 -53.30 37.12
N THR A 120 32.19 -52.08 37.62
CA THR A 120 31.15 -51.29 38.29
C THR A 120 30.92 -49.95 37.58
N ILE A 121 29.74 -49.39 37.74
CA ILE A 121 29.36 -48.08 37.23
C ILE A 121 29.71 -47.04 38.30
N GLN A 122 30.80 -46.29 38.11
CA GLN A 122 31.16 -45.17 38.99
C GLN A 122 30.32 -43.92 38.67
N ASN A 123 30.09 -43.66 37.39
CA ASN A 123 29.21 -42.60 36.93
C ASN A 123 28.44 -43.04 35.68
N LEU A 124 27.16 -42.72 35.63
CA LEU A 124 26.32 -42.84 34.44
C LEU A 124 25.30 -41.71 34.45
N GLU A 125 25.37 -40.85 33.45
CA GLU A 125 24.37 -39.83 33.19
C GLU A 125 23.86 -40.03 31.76
N VAL A 126 22.56 -40.21 31.59
CA VAL A 126 21.91 -40.26 30.28
C VAL A 126 20.79 -39.23 30.25
N TYR A 127 20.75 -38.42 29.20
CA TYR A 127 19.82 -37.30 29.05
C TYR A 127 18.97 -37.43 27.79
N GLY A 128 17.67 -37.19 27.91
CA GLY A 128 16.75 -37.10 26.78
C GLY A 128 16.46 -35.66 26.39
N LEU A 129 16.26 -35.41 25.10
CA LEU A 129 15.79 -34.12 24.62
C LEU A 129 14.44 -33.74 25.26
N GLN A 130 14.36 -32.54 25.84
CA GLN A 130 13.15 -32.03 26.50
C GLN A 130 12.40 -31.01 25.64
N LYS A 131 13.07 -29.93 25.22
CA LYS A 131 12.48 -28.80 24.45
C LYS A 131 13.58 -27.89 23.91
N ALA A 132 13.20 -26.97 23.03
CA ALA A 132 14.03 -25.80 22.69
C ALA A 132 13.23 -24.50 22.80
N THR A 133 13.91 -23.40 23.09
CA THR A 133 13.35 -22.05 22.99
C THR A 133 14.12 -21.25 21.95
N VAL A 134 13.41 -20.43 21.19
CA VAL A 134 13.99 -19.52 20.19
C VAL A 134 13.35 -18.16 20.37
N ALA A 135 14.18 -17.12 20.49
CA ALA A 135 13.76 -15.74 20.70
C ALA A 135 14.24 -14.84 19.55
N ASN A 136 13.37 -13.94 19.13
CA ASN A 136 13.63 -12.91 18.13
C ASN A 136 12.54 -11.84 18.22
N TYR A 137 12.87 -10.58 17.92
CA TYR A 137 11.92 -9.49 17.86
C TYR A 137 10.66 -9.80 17.04
N ALA A 138 10.77 -10.52 15.93
CA ALA A 138 9.66 -10.81 15.01
C ALA A 138 8.71 -11.91 15.52
N LEU A 139 9.18 -12.83 16.38
CA LEU A 139 8.37 -13.95 16.88
C LEU A 139 7.22 -13.48 17.79
N PRO A 140 6.07 -14.19 17.82
CA PRO A 140 4.99 -13.93 18.76
C PRO A 140 5.51 -13.85 20.19
N SER A 141 5.16 -12.79 20.92
CA SER A 141 5.65 -12.52 22.28
C SER A 141 7.18 -12.50 22.44
N GLY A 142 7.94 -12.40 21.34
CA GLY A 142 9.40 -12.35 21.32
C GLY A 142 10.11 -13.69 21.48
N THR A 143 9.41 -14.76 21.88
CA THR A 143 9.99 -16.10 22.11
C THR A 143 8.97 -17.19 21.80
N VAL A 144 9.43 -18.29 21.19
CA VAL A 144 8.64 -19.52 20.99
C VAL A 144 9.32 -20.70 21.67
N THR A 145 8.50 -21.67 22.09
CA THR A 145 8.98 -22.95 22.65
C THR A 145 8.61 -24.08 21.71
N LEU A 146 9.60 -24.86 21.29
CA LEU A 146 9.45 -26.05 20.46
C LEU A 146 9.46 -27.29 21.34
N GLN A 147 8.39 -28.07 21.27
CA GLN A 147 8.29 -29.37 21.93
C GLN A 147 8.66 -30.49 20.96
N PRO A 148 9.41 -31.52 21.38
CA PRO A 148 9.76 -32.65 20.53
C PRO A 148 8.51 -33.37 20.01
N SER A 149 8.37 -33.51 18.68
CA SER A 149 7.34 -34.31 18.03
C SER A 149 7.92 -35.57 17.42
N GLY A 150 7.27 -36.73 17.60
CA GLY A 150 7.75 -38.01 17.07
C GLY A 150 9.11 -38.45 17.62
N TYR A 151 9.51 -37.94 18.79
CA TYR A 151 10.75 -38.28 19.47
C TYR A 151 10.48 -39.24 20.64
N SER A 152 11.28 -40.30 20.71
CA SER A 152 11.30 -41.21 21.85
C SER A 152 12.63 -41.05 22.60
N PRO A 153 12.60 -40.76 23.91
CA PRO A 153 13.82 -40.70 24.70
C PRO A 153 14.51 -42.08 24.81
N PRO A 154 15.84 -42.11 25.02
CA PRO A 154 16.55 -43.37 25.27
C PRO A 154 15.93 -44.18 26.41
N ALA A 155 15.72 -45.47 26.17
CA ALA A 155 15.33 -46.41 27.21
C ALA A 155 16.59 -46.92 27.93
N VAL A 156 16.72 -46.60 29.21
CA VAL A 156 17.90 -46.94 30.02
C VAL A 156 17.48 -47.73 31.24
N SER A 157 18.04 -48.92 31.39
CA SER A 157 17.96 -49.70 32.63
C SER A 157 19.37 -49.93 33.15
N ALA A 158 19.62 -49.54 34.40
CA ALA A 158 20.92 -49.72 35.02
C ALA A 158 20.78 -49.97 36.51
N ALA A 159 21.59 -50.89 37.03
CA ALA A 159 21.71 -51.20 38.44
C ALA A 159 23.18 -51.19 38.85
N HIS A 160 23.43 -50.57 40.00
CA HIS A 160 24.75 -50.41 40.59
C HIS A 160 24.72 -50.89 42.04
N ASP A 161 25.73 -51.64 42.46
CA ASP A 161 26.01 -51.94 43.87
C ASP A 161 27.48 -51.64 44.18
N ALA A 162 27.75 -50.92 45.26
CA ALA A 162 29.12 -50.57 45.64
C ALA A 162 29.81 -51.70 46.45
N THR A 163 29.07 -52.71 46.91
CA THR A 163 29.57 -53.72 47.84
C THR A 163 30.25 -54.87 47.12
N LEU A 164 31.45 -55.26 47.56
CA LEU A 164 32.20 -56.37 46.96
C LEU A 164 31.41 -57.70 47.00
N SER A 165 30.63 -57.93 48.06
CA SER A 165 29.78 -59.12 48.21
C SER A 165 28.64 -59.19 47.20
N ALA A 166 28.21 -58.06 46.63
CA ALA A 166 27.23 -58.06 45.55
C ALA A 166 27.83 -58.57 44.25
N HIS A 167 29.15 -58.50 44.07
CA HIS A 167 29.83 -58.85 42.81
C HIS A 167 30.60 -60.16 42.86
N VAL A 168 31.01 -60.63 44.04
CA VAL A 168 31.87 -61.80 44.22
C VAL A 168 31.15 -62.87 45.03
N THR A 169 31.01 -64.06 44.46
CA THR A 169 30.49 -65.26 45.11
C THR A 169 31.62 -66.27 45.34
N ASP A 170 31.84 -66.64 46.60
CA ASP A 170 32.88 -67.59 46.99
C ASP A 170 32.55 -69.03 46.55
N PRO A 171 33.56 -69.84 46.18
CA PRO A 171 33.37 -71.27 45.95
C PRO A 171 33.04 -71.99 47.27
N VAL A 172 32.15 -72.97 47.20
CA VAL A 172 31.89 -73.90 48.30
C VAL A 172 32.89 -75.06 48.18
N TYR A 173 33.64 -75.33 49.24
CA TYR A 173 34.64 -76.40 49.28
C TYR A 173 34.71 -77.05 50.67
N SER A 174 35.26 -78.25 50.73
CA SER A 174 35.51 -79.01 51.96
C SER A 174 36.89 -79.63 51.95
N ASN A 175 37.42 -79.97 53.13
CA ASN A 175 38.69 -80.68 53.24
C ASN A 175 38.68 -82.00 52.43
N VAL A 176 39.84 -82.36 51.88
CA VAL A 176 40.01 -83.53 51.01
C VAL A 176 40.66 -84.65 51.79
N THR A 177 40.09 -85.85 51.71
CA THR A 177 40.75 -87.06 52.19
C THR A 177 41.17 -87.91 50.99
N LEU A 178 42.48 -88.09 50.83
CA LEU A 178 43.05 -88.92 49.79
C LEU A 178 42.96 -90.41 50.17
N SER A 179 42.91 -91.28 49.16
CA SER A 179 42.94 -92.72 49.36
C SER A 179 44.16 -93.14 50.17
N GLY A 180 43.94 -93.98 51.18
CA GLY A 180 44.99 -94.45 52.07
C GLY A 180 46.06 -95.27 51.33
N GLN A 181 47.27 -95.29 51.87
CA GLN A 181 48.41 -96.00 51.26
C GLN A 181 49.12 -96.87 52.30
N THR A 182 49.38 -98.12 51.95
CA THR A 182 50.20 -99.01 52.77
C THR A 182 51.66 -98.84 52.41
N VAL A 183 52.52 -98.63 53.42
CA VAL A 183 53.97 -98.54 53.27
C VAL A 183 54.60 -99.64 54.12
N SER A 184 55.41 -100.50 53.50
CA SER A 184 56.11 -101.60 54.19
C SER A 184 57.56 -101.22 54.45
N GLY A 185 58.02 -101.39 55.70
CA GLY A 185 59.40 -101.06 56.13
C GLY A 185 60.29 -102.27 56.41
N GLY A 186 59.81 -103.48 56.10
CA GLY A 186 60.56 -104.72 56.37
C GLY A 186 60.85 -104.89 57.85
N SER A 187 62.13 -104.84 58.24
CA SER A 187 62.61 -105.03 59.62
C SER A 187 62.63 -103.77 60.50
N SER A 188 62.09 -102.65 60.03
CA SER A 188 62.02 -101.40 60.80
C SER A 188 60.81 -100.56 60.40
N ARG A 189 60.30 -99.71 61.31
CA ARG A 189 59.16 -98.84 61.02
C ARG A 189 59.50 -97.90 59.85
N PRO A 190 58.76 -97.95 58.72
CA PRO A 190 59.05 -97.09 57.57
C PRO A 190 58.71 -95.63 57.87
N SER A 191 59.42 -94.71 57.20
CA SER A 191 59.07 -93.29 57.20
C SER A 191 57.92 -93.01 56.23
N ILE A 192 57.15 -91.96 56.53
CA ILE A 192 56.04 -91.55 55.67
C ILE A 192 56.60 -90.81 54.44
N PRO A 193 56.14 -91.13 53.21
CA PRO A 193 56.53 -90.41 52.00
C PRO A 193 56.23 -88.91 52.08
N ASN A 194 57.18 -88.08 51.63
CA ASN A 194 56.98 -86.63 51.53
C ASN A 194 56.33 -86.26 50.19
N GLU A 195 55.00 -86.36 50.12
CA GLU A 195 54.21 -86.03 48.92
C GLU A 195 53.68 -84.58 48.98
N ASP A 196 53.67 -83.87 47.85
CA ASP A 196 52.95 -82.59 47.72
C ASP A 196 51.54 -82.85 47.15
N TRP A 197 50.51 -82.46 47.90
CA TRP A 197 49.10 -82.61 47.56
C TRP A 197 48.44 -81.31 47.09
N LYS A 198 49.25 -80.30 46.73
CA LYS A 198 48.75 -79.01 46.24
C LYS A 198 47.79 -79.15 45.06
N SER A 199 48.02 -80.09 44.14
CA SER A 199 47.10 -80.33 43.01
C SER A 199 45.73 -80.85 43.47
N ASN A 200 45.67 -81.66 44.53
CA ASN A 200 44.41 -82.12 45.12
C ASN A 200 43.67 -80.99 45.83
N ALA A 201 44.40 -80.11 46.54
CA ALA A 201 43.84 -78.89 47.14
C ALA A 201 43.29 -77.92 46.08
N GLU A 202 44.02 -77.71 44.98
CA GLU A 202 43.59 -76.88 43.85
C GLU A 202 42.30 -77.39 43.19
N ASN A 203 42.19 -78.70 42.97
CA ASN A 203 41.03 -79.30 42.33
C ASN A 203 39.77 -79.31 43.21
N ALA A 204 39.93 -79.24 44.54
CA ALA A 204 38.82 -79.28 45.49
C ALA A 204 38.15 -77.91 45.70
N ILE A 205 38.83 -76.83 45.34
CA ILE A 205 38.29 -75.47 45.45
C ILE A 205 37.87 -74.98 44.07
N GLY A 206 36.56 -74.79 43.89
CA GLY A 206 36.02 -74.20 42.66
C GLY A 206 36.56 -72.80 42.38
N LYS A 207 36.23 -72.28 41.21
CA LYS A 207 36.57 -70.91 40.85
C LYS A 207 35.63 -69.93 41.56
N ILE A 208 36.13 -68.72 41.86
CA ILE A 208 35.27 -67.61 42.29
C ILE A 208 34.31 -67.29 41.14
N LYS A 209 33.06 -67.00 41.48
CA LYS A 209 32.10 -66.45 40.52
C LYS A 209 31.95 -64.94 40.70
N VAL A 210 31.91 -64.21 39.61
CA VAL A 210 31.79 -62.75 39.56
C VAL A 210 30.62 -62.30 38.70
N LYS A 211 30.09 -61.11 38.96
CA LYS A 211 29.19 -60.39 38.05
C LYS A 211 29.49 -58.90 38.03
N ASN A 212 29.30 -58.26 36.88
CA ASN A 212 29.33 -56.80 36.79
C ASN A 212 28.08 -56.16 37.39
N ASP A 213 28.10 -54.83 37.49
CA ASP A 213 26.87 -54.04 37.41
C ASP A 213 26.09 -54.30 36.10
N SER A 214 24.88 -53.75 35.98
CA SER A 214 24.07 -53.91 34.76
C SER A 214 23.81 -52.57 34.08
N LEU A 215 23.91 -52.58 32.75
CA LEU A 215 23.46 -51.47 31.91
C LEU A 215 22.90 -52.02 30.59
N VAL A 216 21.62 -51.73 30.35
CA VAL A 216 20.94 -51.96 29.08
C VAL A 216 20.51 -50.60 28.53
N PHE A 217 20.95 -50.29 27.31
CA PHE A 217 20.68 -49.04 26.61
C PHE A 217 19.94 -49.34 25.31
N ASN A 218 18.72 -48.81 25.14
CA ASN A 218 17.84 -49.08 23.99
C ASN A 218 17.73 -50.58 23.65
N GLY A 219 17.58 -51.42 24.68
CA GLY A 219 17.48 -52.88 24.54
C GLY A 219 18.81 -53.61 24.30
N SER A 220 19.92 -52.89 24.09
CA SER A 220 21.25 -53.49 23.94
C SER A 220 22.00 -53.53 25.27
N THR A 221 22.54 -54.69 25.63
CA THR A 221 23.35 -54.86 26.84
C THR A 221 24.72 -54.19 26.65
N VAL A 222 24.97 -53.13 27.41
CA VAL A 222 26.27 -52.43 27.48
C VAL A 222 27.13 -53.00 28.60
N MET A 223 26.52 -53.33 29.75
CA MET A 223 27.22 -54.01 30.84
C MET A 223 26.39 -55.22 31.30
N ASP A 224 26.98 -56.39 31.16
CA ASP A 224 26.33 -57.68 31.39
C ASP A 224 26.58 -58.17 32.82
N ASN A 225 25.49 -58.40 33.56
CA ASN A 225 25.52 -58.81 34.97
C ASN A 225 25.36 -60.34 35.16
N ARG A 226 25.52 -61.14 34.10
CA ARG A 226 25.54 -62.60 34.23
C ARG A 226 26.68 -63.02 35.16
N THR A 227 26.42 -64.05 35.97
CA THR A 227 27.43 -64.63 36.85
C THR A 227 28.35 -65.57 36.07
N VAL A 228 29.66 -65.31 36.07
CA VAL A 228 30.69 -66.12 35.39
C VAL A 228 31.87 -66.41 36.31
N GLU A 229 32.72 -67.36 35.96
CA GLU A 229 33.91 -67.68 36.75
C GLU A 229 35.04 -66.68 36.48
N GLU A 230 35.69 -66.23 37.55
CA GLU A 230 36.92 -65.42 37.61
C GLU A 230 36.83 -64.03 36.99
N THR A 231 36.50 -63.90 35.70
CA THR A 231 36.53 -62.62 34.97
C THR A 231 35.20 -62.37 34.27
N ALA A 232 34.50 -61.31 34.68
CA ALA A 232 33.30 -60.85 34.02
C ALA A 232 33.63 -60.15 32.69
N PRO A 233 32.70 -60.16 31.70
CA PRO A 233 32.92 -59.50 30.41
C PRO A 233 33.23 -58.01 30.58
N ALA A 234 34.11 -57.46 29.75
CA ALA A 234 34.32 -56.02 29.70
C ALA A 234 33.05 -55.31 29.19
N PRO A 235 32.73 -54.11 29.69
CA PRO A 235 31.61 -53.33 29.21
C PRO A 235 31.80 -52.94 27.74
N GLY A 236 30.69 -52.84 27.01
CA GLY A 236 30.63 -52.20 25.71
C GLY A 236 30.53 -50.67 25.83
N THR A 237 30.27 -50.01 24.70
CA THR A 237 30.09 -48.56 24.62
C THR A 237 28.63 -48.19 24.45
N ILE A 238 28.19 -47.10 25.08
CA ILE A 238 26.92 -46.47 24.72
C ILE A 238 27.05 -45.95 23.28
N PRO A 239 26.08 -46.24 22.37
CA PRO A 239 26.13 -45.74 21.00
C PRO A 239 26.21 -44.21 20.95
N ALA A 240 26.93 -43.68 19.96
CA ALA A 240 27.00 -42.23 19.75
C ALA A 240 25.62 -41.68 19.35
N PRO A 241 25.16 -40.56 19.94
CA PRO A 241 23.88 -39.96 19.59
C PRO A 241 23.87 -39.42 18.16
N THR A 242 22.76 -39.62 17.46
CA THR A 242 22.51 -39.04 16.14
C THR A 242 21.85 -37.67 16.27
N VAL A 243 21.89 -36.85 15.22
CA VAL A 243 21.09 -35.61 15.16
C VAL A 243 19.61 -35.99 14.99
N ILE A 244 18.71 -35.28 15.69
CA ILE A 244 17.26 -35.47 15.56
C ILE A 244 16.76 -35.19 14.14
N GLY A 245 15.64 -35.79 13.77
CA GLY A 245 14.96 -35.47 12.51
C GLY A 245 14.47 -34.02 12.46
N GLN A 246 14.39 -33.44 11.27
CA GLN A 246 14.04 -32.02 11.06
C GLN A 246 12.64 -31.64 11.59
N ASN A 247 11.76 -32.61 11.83
CA ASN A 247 10.41 -32.39 12.34
C ASN A 247 10.31 -32.50 13.86
N VAL A 248 11.37 -32.95 14.54
CA VAL A 248 11.33 -33.18 15.99
C VAL A 248 11.17 -31.86 16.73
N LEU A 249 12.04 -30.88 16.49
CA LEU A 249 11.92 -29.53 17.04
C LEU A 249 11.61 -28.55 15.91
N TYR A 250 10.36 -28.55 15.48
CA TYR A 250 9.85 -27.69 14.44
C TYR A 250 8.52 -27.06 14.87
N GLY A 251 8.38 -25.76 14.64
CA GLY A 251 7.16 -25.01 14.85
C GLY A 251 6.96 -23.99 13.74
N SER A 252 5.71 -23.77 13.33
CA SER A 252 5.36 -22.89 12.21
C SER A 252 4.05 -22.16 12.48
N GLY A 253 3.70 -21.20 11.62
CA GLY A 253 2.50 -20.37 11.82
C GLY A 253 2.71 -19.28 12.87
N TYR A 254 3.97 -18.93 13.18
CA TYR A 254 4.30 -17.85 14.10
C TYR A 254 4.11 -16.50 13.43
N VAL A 255 2.89 -15.98 13.46
CA VAL A 255 2.52 -14.71 12.81
C VAL A 255 3.23 -13.52 13.48
N ILE A 256 3.84 -12.67 12.67
CA ILE A 256 4.44 -11.42 13.13
C ILE A 256 3.32 -10.43 13.45
N ASP A 257 3.29 -9.96 14.69
CA ASP A 257 2.32 -8.97 15.18
C ASP A 257 2.28 -7.71 14.30
N ALA A 258 1.07 -7.30 13.88
CA ALA A 258 0.83 -6.14 13.02
C ALA A 258 1.28 -4.81 13.64
N GLY A 259 1.43 -4.73 14.96
CA GLY A 259 1.95 -3.54 15.66
C GLY A 259 3.47 -3.43 15.70
N LYS A 260 4.22 -4.43 15.24
CA LYS A 260 5.70 -4.40 15.26
C LYS A 260 6.25 -3.48 14.17
N THR A 261 6.89 -2.41 14.59
CA THR A 261 7.55 -1.47 13.67
C THR A 261 8.68 -2.15 12.88
N ASN A 262 8.88 -1.66 11.66
CA ASN A 262 10.04 -2.04 10.84
C ASN A 262 11.36 -1.94 11.62
N LYS A 263 12.15 -3.02 11.60
CA LYS A 263 13.48 -3.10 12.21
C LYS A 263 14.38 -4.04 11.43
N ALA A 264 15.56 -3.56 11.06
CA ALA A 264 16.57 -4.36 10.38
C ALA A 264 17.24 -5.36 11.33
N SER A 265 17.58 -6.53 10.80
CA SER A 265 18.56 -7.47 11.34
C SER A 265 18.43 -7.72 12.85
N GLN A 266 17.20 -7.92 13.34
CA GLN A 266 16.97 -8.14 14.75
C GLN A 266 17.59 -9.48 15.16
N PRO A 267 18.44 -9.50 16.21
CA PRO A 267 19.19 -10.69 16.59
C PRO A 267 18.28 -11.78 17.13
N SER A 268 18.72 -13.03 16.97
CA SER A 268 18.04 -14.22 17.46
C SER A 268 18.89 -14.92 18.53
N THR A 269 18.23 -15.48 19.54
CA THR A 269 18.88 -16.31 20.56
C THR A 269 18.06 -17.58 20.80
N GLY A 270 18.65 -18.60 21.42
CA GLY A 270 17.91 -19.82 21.73
C GLY A 270 18.62 -20.69 22.75
N MET A 271 17.86 -21.58 23.37
CA MET A 271 18.34 -22.56 24.34
C MET A 271 17.76 -23.93 24.01
N ILE A 272 18.59 -24.98 24.07
CA ILE A 272 18.16 -26.37 24.01
C ILE A 272 18.19 -26.97 25.42
N TYR A 273 17.22 -27.80 25.76
CA TYR A 273 17.06 -28.39 27.09
C TYR A 273 17.01 -29.91 26.99
N TYR A 274 17.76 -30.57 27.87
CA TYR A 274 17.77 -32.02 28.04
C TYR A 274 17.46 -32.37 29.49
N THR A 275 16.63 -33.40 29.68
CA THR A 275 16.25 -33.88 31.00
C THR A 275 17.00 -35.17 31.35
N LEU A 276 17.42 -35.31 32.60
CA LEU A 276 18.10 -36.51 33.08
C LEU A 276 17.13 -37.71 33.08
N ILE A 277 17.48 -38.77 32.35
CA ILE A 277 16.72 -40.04 32.30
C ILE A 277 17.24 -41.00 33.37
N LYS A 278 18.55 -41.15 33.48
CA LYS A 278 19.20 -42.04 34.46
C LYS A 278 20.49 -41.40 34.96
N GLY A 279 20.63 -41.33 36.28
CA GLY A 279 21.81 -40.85 36.99
C GLY A 279 22.29 -41.90 38.00
N ILE A 280 23.57 -42.28 37.93
CA ILE A 280 24.28 -43.05 38.95
C ILE A 280 25.57 -42.29 39.23
N GLY A 281 25.86 -42.00 40.49
CA GLY A 281 27.03 -41.19 40.87
C GLY A 281 26.95 -39.71 40.46
N GLY A 282 25.75 -39.19 40.12
CA GLY A 282 25.51 -37.77 39.80
C GLY A 282 24.48 -37.55 38.68
N GLY A 283 24.31 -36.28 38.27
CA GLY A 283 23.50 -35.84 37.13
C GLY A 283 22.42 -34.80 37.49
N ASP A 284 22.21 -33.83 36.60
CA ASP A 284 21.16 -32.80 36.66
C ASP A 284 20.76 -32.39 35.25
N ASN A 285 19.52 -31.92 35.05
CA ASN A 285 19.04 -31.40 33.76
C ASN A 285 20.06 -30.43 33.12
N LYS A 286 20.24 -30.55 31.81
CA LYS A 286 21.22 -29.75 31.06
C LYS A 286 20.52 -28.78 30.11
N SER A 287 21.14 -27.62 29.93
CA SER A 287 20.72 -26.66 28.91
C SER A 287 21.94 -26.04 28.25
N TYR A 288 21.83 -25.76 26.95
CA TYR A 288 22.91 -25.20 26.15
C TYR A 288 22.40 -24.06 25.28
N PRO A 289 23.19 -22.99 25.08
CA PRO A 289 22.85 -21.96 24.11
C PRO A 289 22.91 -22.53 22.69
N ILE A 290 22.00 -22.05 21.84
CA ILE A 290 22.01 -22.33 20.42
C ILE A 290 22.67 -21.15 19.71
N ASN A 291 23.86 -21.39 19.16
CA ASN A 291 24.66 -20.34 18.52
C ASN A 291 24.33 -20.23 17.02
N GLY A 292 24.52 -19.03 16.45
CA GLY A 292 24.43 -18.83 15.00
C GLY A 292 23.02 -18.82 14.41
N ILE A 293 21.98 -18.55 15.22
CA ILE A 293 20.62 -18.38 14.68
C ILE A 293 20.56 -17.10 13.85
N ASN A 294 20.03 -17.20 12.63
CA ASN A 294 19.95 -16.07 11.73
C ASN A 294 19.07 -14.92 12.29
N PRO A 295 19.40 -13.65 11.98
CA PRO A 295 18.55 -12.52 12.34
C PRO A 295 17.29 -12.46 11.47
N VAL A 296 16.35 -11.59 11.85
CA VAL A 296 15.13 -11.29 11.07
C VAL A 296 14.96 -9.79 10.89
N THR A 297 14.72 -9.37 9.64
CA THR A 297 14.40 -7.99 9.26
C THR A 297 12.89 -7.88 9.06
N VAL A 298 12.21 -7.09 9.90
CA VAL A 298 10.78 -6.77 9.72
C VAL A 298 10.67 -5.52 8.83
N HIS A 299 9.93 -5.62 7.73
CA HIS A 299 9.73 -4.51 6.81
C HIS A 299 8.36 -4.60 6.11
N THR A 300 7.37 -3.87 6.61
CA THR A 300 6.02 -3.87 6.05
C THR A 300 5.94 -2.86 4.90
N PRO A 301 5.70 -3.30 3.65
CA PRO A 301 5.76 -2.45 2.47
C PRO A 301 4.46 -1.71 2.20
N VAL A 302 4.58 -0.46 1.78
CA VAL A 302 3.51 0.34 1.19
C VAL A 302 4.02 1.16 0.02
N VAL A 303 3.12 1.43 -0.91
CA VAL A 303 3.35 2.26 -2.10
C VAL A 303 2.28 3.35 -2.20
N ASN A 304 2.59 4.40 -2.94
CA ASN A 304 1.67 5.48 -3.26
C ASN A 304 1.97 6.00 -4.66
N ARG A 305 1.14 5.58 -5.62
CA ARG A 305 1.18 6.07 -7.01
C ARG A 305 -0.09 6.85 -7.33
N ALA A 306 -0.50 7.69 -6.39
CA ALA A 306 -1.74 8.43 -6.54
C ALA A 306 -1.73 9.35 -7.76
N SER A 307 -2.90 9.52 -8.37
CA SER A 307 -3.14 10.41 -9.50
C SER A 307 -4.48 11.13 -9.36
N VAL A 308 -4.63 12.21 -10.12
CA VAL A 308 -5.87 12.99 -10.24
C VAL A 308 -6.25 13.01 -11.72
N SER A 309 -7.54 12.88 -12.03
CA SER A 309 -8.06 12.96 -13.40
C SER A 309 -7.80 14.34 -14.01
N ASP A 310 -7.53 14.37 -15.32
CA ASP A 310 -7.25 15.59 -16.07
C ASP A 310 -8.40 15.91 -17.02
N ASP A 311 -9.15 16.98 -16.75
CA ASP A 311 -10.32 17.38 -17.52
C ASP A 311 -9.98 18.39 -18.63
N GLN A 312 -9.06 18.00 -19.50
CA GLN A 312 -8.57 18.85 -20.60
C GLN A 312 -9.68 19.29 -21.55
N ALA A 313 -10.69 18.44 -21.77
CA ALA A 313 -11.77 18.68 -22.72
C ALA A 313 -12.68 19.87 -22.36
N HIS A 314 -12.57 20.40 -21.14
CA HIS A 314 -13.31 21.57 -20.66
C HIS A 314 -12.37 22.71 -20.25
N ASN A 315 -11.08 22.63 -20.62
CA ASN A 315 -10.08 23.64 -20.31
C ASN A 315 -10.12 24.78 -21.33
N GLN A 316 -10.75 25.89 -20.93
CA GLN A 316 -10.95 27.08 -21.75
C GLN A 316 -9.80 28.08 -21.72
N LYS A 317 -8.68 27.79 -21.05
CA LYS A 317 -7.57 28.74 -20.94
C LYS A 317 -6.95 29.07 -22.28
N THR A 318 -6.59 30.34 -22.46
CA THR A 318 -5.75 30.78 -23.59
C THR A 318 -4.43 30.02 -23.65
N THR A 319 -3.80 29.80 -22.49
CA THR A 319 -2.55 29.04 -22.38
C THR A 319 -2.70 28.00 -21.27
N PRO A 320 -3.02 26.74 -21.60
CA PRO A 320 -3.07 25.64 -20.65
C PRO A 320 -1.72 25.45 -19.94
N THR A 321 -1.76 25.10 -18.65
CA THR A 321 -0.53 24.91 -17.87
C THR A 321 0.00 23.49 -18.05
N ALA A 322 1.20 23.35 -18.60
CA ALA A 322 1.82 22.04 -18.82
C ALA A 322 2.12 21.30 -17.50
N GLY A 323 1.96 19.97 -17.50
CA GLY A 323 2.32 19.10 -16.38
C GLY A 323 1.37 19.15 -15.17
N ARG A 324 0.19 19.76 -15.33
CA ARG A 324 -0.85 19.85 -14.28
C ARG A 324 -2.16 19.29 -14.80
N ALA A 325 -2.85 18.51 -13.97
CA ALA A 325 -4.21 18.07 -14.29
C ALA A 325 -5.19 19.23 -14.16
N ALA A 326 -6.04 19.43 -15.15
CA ALA A 326 -7.09 20.44 -15.15
C ALA A 326 -8.26 19.98 -14.27
N LEU A 327 -8.57 20.76 -13.24
CA LEU A 327 -9.76 20.63 -12.41
C LEU A 327 -10.70 21.80 -12.70
N ILE A 328 -11.84 21.52 -13.31
CA ILE A 328 -12.78 22.56 -13.71
C ILE A 328 -13.78 22.80 -12.58
N LEU A 329 -14.01 24.06 -12.25
CA LEU A 329 -14.98 24.44 -11.23
C LEU A 329 -16.40 23.97 -11.61
N ASP A 330 -17.20 23.59 -10.61
CA ASP A 330 -18.55 23.04 -10.80
C ASP A 330 -18.57 21.79 -11.71
N ARG A 331 -17.54 20.96 -11.60
CA ARG A 331 -17.44 19.66 -12.28
C ARG A 331 -16.86 18.57 -11.37
N PRO A 332 -17.17 17.29 -11.64
CA PRO A 332 -16.57 16.20 -10.93
C PRO A 332 -15.11 16.00 -11.36
N PHE A 333 -14.30 15.52 -10.45
CA PHE A 333 -12.97 14.99 -10.74
C PHE A 333 -12.72 13.75 -9.90
N THR A 334 -11.75 12.94 -10.30
CA THR A 334 -11.50 11.64 -9.68
C THR A 334 -10.06 11.54 -9.24
N ILE A 335 -9.83 11.05 -8.02
CA ILE A 335 -8.51 10.62 -7.57
C ILE A 335 -8.40 9.10 -7.69
N THR A 336 -7.20 8.61 -7.95
CA THR A 336 -6.87 7.19 -7.88
C THR A 336 -5.72 7.00 -6.90
N ILE A 337 -5.88 6.17 -5.88
CA ILE A 337 -4.83 5.81 -4.90
C ILE A 337 -4.64 4.28 -4.93
N PRO A 338 -3.78 3.78 -5.84
CA PRO A 338 -3.53 2.36 -5.97
C PRO A 338 -2.71 1.82 -4.79
N THR A 339 -2.92 0.55 -4.47
CA THR A 339 -2.12 -0.21 -3.50
C THR A 339 -1.04 -1.06 -4.18
N SER A 340 -1.04 -1.09 -5.52
CA SER A 340 -0.05 -1.79 -6.33
C SER A 340 1.03 -0.87 -6.87
N GLY A 341 2.25 -1.37 -6.96
CA GLY A 341 3.38 -0.67 -7.57
C GLY A 341 4.71 -1.32 -7.26
N ALA A 342 5.78 -0.76 -7.81
CA ALA A 342 7.14 -1.22 -7.56
C ALA A 342 7.62 -0.84 -6.16
N HIS A 343 8.25 -1.80 -5.48
CA HIS A 343 8.99 -1.66 -4.22
C HIS A 343 10.41 -2.24 -4.39
N LYS A 344 11.12 -2.56 -3.29
CA LYS A 344 12.42 -3.22 -3.30
C LYS A 344 12.40 -4.51 -4.13
N ASP A 345 13.46 -4.73 -4.89
CA ASP A 345 13.67 -5.97 -5.64
C ASP A 345 14.31 -7.05 -4.74
N ILE A 346 13.50 -7.55 -3.80
CA ILE A 346 13.85 -8.63 -2.87
C ILE A 346 12.75 -9.69 -2.86
N LYS A 347 13.07 -10.91 -2.41
CA LYS A 347 12.11 -12.04 -2.46
C LYS A 347 10.81 -11.70 -1.72
N GLY A 348 9.69 -11.81 -2.42
CA GLY A 348 8.35 -11.49 -1.89
C GLY A 348 7.93 -10.02 -2.04
N TYR A 349 8.80 -9.14 -2.53
CA TYR A 349 8.51 -7.73 -2.83
C TYR A 349 8.44 -7.54 -4.36
N GLY A 350 8.99 -6.45 -4.90
CA GLY A 350 8.95 -6.13 -6.34
C GLY A 350 7.74 -5.31 -6.76
N ASN A 351 7.23 -5.54 -7.97
CA ASN A 351 6.04 -4.85 -8.48
C ASN A 351 4.79 -5.71 -8.30
N ARG A 352 3.98 -5.40 -7.28
CA ARG A 352 2.78 -6.18 -6.91
C ARG A 352 1.79 -5.33 -6.12
N ASP A 353 0.66 -5.93 -5.76
CA ASP A 353 -0.29 -5.35 -4.81
C ASP A 353 0.17 -5.52 -3.36
N TYR A 354 0.06 -4.43 -2.60
CA TYR A 354 0.40 -4.33 -1.18
C TYR A 354 -0.81 -4.03 -0.30
N ALA A 355 -2.04 -4.08 -0.82
CA ALA A 355 -3.26 -3.80 -0.07
C ALA A 355 -3.34 -4.51 1.29
N LYS A 356 -2.86 -5.77 1.36
CA LYS A 356 -2.79 -6.57 2.61
C LYS A 356 -2.09 -5.82 3.76
N TYR A 357 -1.09 -5.00 3.46
CA TYR A 357 -0.24 -4.35 4.45
C TYR A 357 -0.57 -2.86 4.66
N VAL A 358 -1.66 -2.36 4.06
CA VAL A 358 -2.06 -0.95 4.15
C VAL A 358 -3.08 -0.78 5.27
N ARG A 359 -2.79 0.14 6.21
CA ARG A 359 -3.74 0.55 7.26
C ARG A 359 -4.79 1.51 6.74
N ASP A 360 -4.33 2.54 6.05
CA ASP A 360 -5.12 3.69 5.68
C ASP A 360 -4.49 4.39 4.46
N LYS A 361 -5.35 4.99 3.64
CA LYS A 361 -4.97 5.82 2.50
C LYS A 361 -5.66 7.16 2.67
N GLN A 362 -4.93 8.25 2.49
CA GLN A 362 -5.49 9.58 2.72
C GLN A 362 -5.12 10.56 1.60
N VAL A 363 -6.03 11.50 1.37
CA VAL A 363 -5.85 12.65 0.49
C VAL A 363 -6.07 13.95 1.27
N ARG A 364 -5.36 15.00 0.91
CA ARG A 364 -5.55 16.36 1.42
C ARG A 364 -5.52 17.34 0.26
N PHE A 365 -6.65 18.01 0.05
CA PHE A 365 -6.81 19.04 -0.96
C PHE A 365 -6.47 20.41 -0.35
N PRO A 366 -5.71 21.28 -1.02
CA PRO A 366 -5.47 22.65 -0.58
C PRO A 366 -6.64 23.60 -0.88
N PHE A 367 -7.79 23.05 -1.29
CA PHE A 367 -9.05 23.73 -1.58
C PHE A 367 -10.22 22.88 -1.09
N ASP A 368 -11.40 23.50 -0.94
CA ASP A 368 -12.61 22.80 -0.54
C ASP A 368 -13.06 21.85 -1.64
N VAL A 369 -13.61 20.69 -1.26
CA VAL A 369 -14.21 19.73 -2.21
C VAL A 369 -15.50 19.17 -1.64
N TYR A 370 -16.44 18.82 -2.51
CA TYR A 370 -17.58 17.98 -2.12
C TYR A 370 -17.26 16.51 -2.36
N LYS A 371 -17.84 15.63 -1.54
CA LYS A 371 -17.97 14.21 -1.91
C LYS A 371 -18.91 14.06 -3.12
N ALA A 372 -18.93 12.87 -3.71
CA ALA A 372 -19.81 12.53 -4.83
C ALA A 372 -21.32 12.70 -4.56
N ASP A 373 -21.73 12.93 -3.30
CA ASP A 373 -23.11 13.21 -2.93
C ASP A 373 -23.52 14.69 -3.13
N HIS A 374 -22.58 15.58 -3.45
CA HIS A 374 -22.77 17.03 -3.58
C HIS A 374 -23.33 17.72 -2.32
N ALA A 375 -23.29 17.04 -1.17
CA ALA A 375 -23.86 17.50 0.09
C ALA A 375 -22.79 17.61 1.18
N THR A 376 -21.86 16.64 1.22
CA THR A 376 -20.82 16.59 2.24
C THR A 376 -19.60 17.39 1.80
N LEU A 377 -19.42 18.58 2.37
CA LEU A 377 -18.25 19.41 2.16
C LEU A 377 -17.05 18.89 2.97
N ILE A 378 -15.90 18.78 2.32
CA ILE A 378 -14.60 18.57 2.94
C ILE A 378 -13.85 19.90 2.84
N PRO A 379 -13.61 20.59 3.98
CA PRO A 379 -12.85 21.83 3.97
C PRO A 379 -11.42 21.60 3.46
N LYS A 380 -10.86 22.63 2.83
CA LYS A 380 -9.45 22.66 2.45
C LYS A 380 -8.55 22.28 3.61
N ASP A 381 -7.39 21.74 3.28
CA ASP A 381 -6.35 21.36 4.22
C ASP A 381 -6.74 20.26 5.21
N THR A 382 -7.78 19.48 4.90
CA THR A 382 -8.25 18.35 5.72
C THR A 382 -7.78 17.00 5.16
N TRP A 383 -7.13 16.18 5.98
CA TRP A 383 -6.82 14.80 5.63
C TRP A 383 -8.10 13.95 5.64
N THR A 384 -8.43 13.35 4.51
CA THR A 384 -9.62 12.50 4.34
C THR A 384 -9.20 11.07 4.01
N SER A 385 -9.66 10.10 4.81
CA SER A 385 -9.41 8.69 4.56
C SER A 385 -10.22 8.16 3.38
N VAL A 386 -9.59 7.32 2.58
CA VAL A 386 -10.17 6.57 1.47
C VAL A 386 -10.02 5.08 1.81
N PRO A 387 -11.10 4.29 1.78
CA PRO A 387 -11.03 2.85 2.07
C PRO A 387 -9.93 2.14 1.26
N VAL A 388 -9.21 1.21 1.88
CA VAL A 388 -8.05 0.53 1.25
C VAL A 388 -8.43 -0.13 -0.07
N GLY A 389 -9.55 -0.87 -0.09
CA GLY A 389 -10.08 -1.53 -1.30
C GLY A 389 -10.67 -0.57 -2.35
N GLN A 390 -10.94 0.69 -1.99
CA GLN A 390 -11.42 1.70 -2.93
C GLN A 390 -10.24 2.38 -3.61
N LEU A 391 -9.90 1.95 -4.83
CA LEU A 391 -8.77 2.51 -5.57
C LEU A 391 -9.09 3.89 -6.16
N THR A 392 -10.35 4.17 -6.45
CA THR A 392 -10.80 5.36 -7.19
C THR A 392 -11.94 6.05 -6.43
N THR A 393 -11.88 7.38 -6.33
CA THR A 393 -12.88 8.18 -5.61
C THR A 393 -13.19 9.46 -6.37
N THR A 394 -14.47 9.73 -6.60
CA THR A 394 -14.95 10.96 -7.24
C THR A 394 -15.27 12.02 -6.19
N PHE A 395 -14.85 13.24 -6.48
CA PHE A 395 -15.15 14.47 -5.74
C PHE A 395 -15.73 15.49 -6.71
N TYR A 396 -16.31 16.56 -6.16
CA TYR A 396 -16.90 17.64 -6.96
C TYR A 396 -16.35 19.00 -6.54
N MET A 397 -15.99 19.82 -7.52
CA MET A 397 -15.41 21.15 -7.30
C MET A 397 -16.48 22.19 -6.94
N PRO A 398 -16.44 22.80 -5.74
CA PRO A 398 -17.32 23.91 -5.40
C PRO A 398 -17.00 25.15 -6.23
N ALA A 399 -18.03 25.91 -6.63
CA ALA A 399 -17.85 27.09 -7.49
C ALA A 399 -17.01 28.22 -6.84
N TRP A 400 -16.93 28.28 -5.51
CA TRP A 400 -16.22 29.34 -4.78
C TRP A 400 -14.75 29.09 -4.53
N VAL A 401 -14.23 27.93 -4.94
CA VAL A 401 -12.81 27.67 -4.88
C VAL A 401 -12.09 28.67 -5.80
N ASP A 402 -10.99 29.26 -5.29
CA ASP A 402 -10.17 30.16 -6.08
C ASP A 402 -9.51 29.40 -7.24
N GLU A 403 -9.47 30.01 -8.41
CA GLU A 403 -8.68 29.51 -9.53
C GLU A 403 -7.19 29.63 -9.23
N GLY A 404 -6.40 28.63 -9.64
CA GLY A 404 -4.95 28.67 -9.42
C GLY A 404 -4.26 27.31 -9.51
N ASN A 405 -2.95 27.34 -9.30
CA ASN A 405 -2.10 26.16 -9.26
C ASN A 405 -2.04 25.61 -7.83
N TYR A 406 -2.25 24.30 -7.69
CA TYR A 406 -2.31 23.62 -6.40
C TYR A 406 -1.56 22.29 -6.42
N ASP A 407 -1.20 21.81 -5.24
CA ASP A 407 -0.57 20.52 -5.04
C ASP A 407 -1.45 19.68 -4.10
N VAL A 408 -2.02 18.60 -4.63
CA VAL A 408 -2.83 17.66 -3.85
C VAL A 408 -1.90 16.63 -3.20
N LEU A 409 -2.04 16.45 -1.89
CA LEU A 409 -1.16 15.60 -1.09
C LEU A 409 -1.83 14.26 -0.81
N PHE A 410 -1.07 13.19 -0.95
CA PHE A 410 -1.51 11.82 -0.68
C PHE A 410 -0.55 11.12 0.27
N ARG A 411 -1.08 10.23 1.10
CA ARG A 411 -0.26 9.35 1.94
C ARG A 411 -0.92 7.98 2.15
N THR A 412 -0.10 6.94 2.14
CA THR A 412 -0.49 5.55 2.38
C THR A 412 0.30 5.03 3.58
N PHE A 413 -0.39 4.55 4.61
CA PHE A 413 0.22 4.07 5.85
C PHE A 413 0.35 2.55 5.83
N ALA A 414 1.51 2.03 6.21
CA ALA A 414 1.66 0.61 6.55
C ALA A 414 0.82 0.26 7.79
N GLU A 415 0.32 -0.97 7.86
CA GLU A 415 -0.43 -1.50 9.02
C GLU A 415 0.33 -1.32 10.34
N ASN A 416 1.65 -1.45 10.30
CA ASN A 416 2.54 -1.31 11.44
C ASN A 416 3.10 0.10 11.64
N SER A 417 2.50 1.12 10.99
CA SER A 417 2.96 2.51 11.15
C SER A 417 2.75 2.99 12.59
N PRO A 418 3.82 3.42 13.29
CA PRO A 418 3.69 4.03 14.61
C PRO A 418 2.92 5.35 14.57
N ALA A 419 2.50 5.85 15.74
CA ALA A 419 1.79 7.12 15.87
C ALA A 419 2.64 8.33 15.44
N SER A 420 3.92 8.36 15.84
CA SER A 420 4.94 9.22 15.25
C SER A 420 5.58 8.48 14.10
N PHE A 421 5.54 9.04 12.89
CA PHE A 421 6.00 8.37 11.68
C PHE A 421 6.84 9.30 10.81
N THR A 422 7.66 8.69 9.95
CA THR A 422 8.34 9.36 8.86
C THR A 422 7.82 8.80 7.53
N SER A 423 8.02 9.56 6.45
CA SER A 423 7.49 9.22 5.13
C SER A 423 8.53 9.29 4.03
N GLN A 424 8.31 8.52 2.98
CA GLN A 424 9.10 8.54 1.75
C GLN A 424 8.20 8.72 0.52
N PRO A 425 8.63 9.49 -0.49
CA PRO A 425 7.91 9.57 -1.76
C PRO A 425 7.77 8.20 -2.44
N ASN A 426 6.60 7.94 -3.02
CA ASN A 426 6.20 6.78 -3.82
C ASN A 426 6.16 5.40 -3.13
N ALA A 427 7.10 5.09 -2.26
CA ALA A 427 7.17 3.81 -1.55
C ALA A 427 8.10 3.94 -0.34
N ASN A 428 7.82 3.19 0.74
CA ASN A 428 8.75 3.12 1.87
C ASN A 428 9.92 2.15 1.60
N LEU A 429 10.78 2.50 0.66
CA LEU A 429 11.98 1.72 0.34
C LEU A 429 12.98 1.73 1.50
N ASP A 430 13.15 2.85 2.20
CA ASP A 430 13.91 2.84 3.46
C ASP A 430 13.02 2.28 4.57
N LEU A 431 13.55 1.32 5.34
CA LEU A 431 12.79 0.64 6.39
C LEU A 431 12.41 1.58 7.55
N THR A 432 13.12 2.70 7.71
CA THR A 432 12.82 3.72 8.72
C THR A 432 11.49 4.42 8.48
N HIS A 433 10.96 4.36 7.25
CA HIS A 433 9.70 4.96 6.86
C HIS A 433 8.55 3.94 6.89
N HIS A 434 7.37 4.38 7.33
CA HIS A 434 6.14 3.58 7.39
C HIS A 434 5.02 4.14 6.51
N VAL A 435 5.30 5.25 5.84
CA VAL A 435 4.32 5.99 5.05
C VAL A 435 4.89 6.31 3.67
N ALA A 436 4.15 5.95 2.63
CA ALA A 436 4.46 6.35 1.25
C ALA A 436 3.64 7.59 0.88
N THR A 437 4.29 8.66 0.41
CA THR A 437 3.63 9.92 0.03
C THR A 437 3.65 10.14 -1.47
N GLN A 438 2.70 10.94 -1.96
CA GLN A 438 2.67 11.41 -3.34
C GLN A 438 2.12 12.82 -3.39
N VAL A 439 2.63 13.62 -4.33
CA VAL A 439 2.14 14.97 -4.61
C VAL A 439 1.71 15.02 -6.06
N VAL A 440 0.49 15.48 -6.32
CA VAL A 440 -0.04 15.64 -7.68
C VAL A 440 -0.36 17.11 -7.92
N ALA A 441 0.32 17.69 -8.91
CA ALA A 441 0.13 19.07 -9.32
C ALA A 441 -1.16 19.19 -10.17
N VAL A 442 -2.03 20.13 -9.78
CA VAL A 442 -3.31 20.41 -10.45
C VAL A 442 -3.45 21.90 -10.71
N GLU A 443 -4.34 22.27 -11.62
CA GLU A 443 -4.78 23.64 -11.83
C GLU A 443 -6.31 23.70 -11.73
N VAL A 444 -6.83 24.56 -10.86
CA VAL A 444 -8.26 24.86 -10.78
C VAL A 444 -8.60 25.98 -11.76
N ILE A 445 -9.56 25.73 -12.65
CA ILE A 445 -9.87 26.60 -13.79
C ILE A 445 -11.36 26.97 -13.77
N GLY A 446 -11.63 28.25 -14.00
CA GLY A 446 -12.97 28.80 -14.17
C GLY A 446 -13.60 28.46 -15.52
N ARG A 447 -14.74 29.09 -15.81
CA ARG A 447 -15.54 28.81 -17.00
C ARG A 447 -16.11 30.09 -17.61
N LEU A 448 -16.31 30.08 -18.93
CA LEU A 448 -16.97 31.09 -19.75
C LEU A 448 -18.00 30.36 -20.61
N PHE A 449 -19.29 30.68 -20.47
CA PHE A 449 -20.37 29.83 -21.00
C PHE A 449 -21.72 30.55 -21.12
N ASP A 450 -22.73 29.84 -21.65
CA ASP A 450 -24.12 30.26 -21.70
C ASP A 450 -24.33 31.59 -22.44
N PHE A 451 -23.60 31.83 -23.54
CA PHE A 451 -23.87 33.03 -24.35
C PHE A 451 -25.26 32.91 -24.99
N ARG A 452 -26.08 33.95 -24.85
CA ARG A 452 -27.42 33.99 -25.43
C ARG A 452 -27.88 35.39 -25.75
N ILE A 453 -28.75 35.50 -26.75
CA ILE A 453 -29.51 36.72 -27.04
C ILE A 453 -30.80 36.71 -26.23
N THR A 454 -31.01 37.80 -25.49
CA THR A 454 -32.10 37.96 -24.53
C THR A 454 -33.16 38.96 -24.97
N ASP A 455 -32.86 39.81 -25.95
CA ASP A 455 -33.83 40.74 -26.53
C ASP A 455 -33.34 41.31 -27.87
N ILE A 456 -34.25 41.81 -28.71
CA ILE A 456 -33.97 42.49 -29.98
C ILE A 456 -34.90 43.70 -30.07
N ALA A 457 -34.34 44.88 -30.33
CA ALA A 457 -35.11 46.13 -30.33
C ALA A 457 -35.87 46.44 -31.63
N ASP A 458 -35.63 45.65 -32.68
CA ASP A 458 -36.46 45.65 -33.87
C ASP A 458 -37.89 45.25 -33.48
N TYR A 459 -38.87 46.10 -33.82
CA TYR A 459 -40.26 45.96 -33.40
C TYR A 459 -40.89 44.64 -33.86
N GLN A 460 -40.40 44.05 -34.96
CA GLN A 460 -40.89 42.76 -35.43
C GLN A 460 -40.63 41.63 -34.43
N TRP A 461 -39.62 41.79 -33.56
CA TRP A 461 -39.18 40.82 -32.57
C TRP A 461 -39.69 41.10 -31.15
N GLU A 462 -40.32 42.25 -30.90
CA GLU A 462 -40.65 42.66 -29.52
C GLU A 462 -41.53 41.63 -28.81
N THR A 463 -42.57 41.10 -29.46
CA THR A 463 -43.49 40.11 -28.88
C THR A 463 -42.87 38.72 -28.67
N VAL A 464 -41.68 38.46 -29.23
CA VAL A 464 -40.92 37.24 -28.94
C VAL A 464 -40.35 37.29 -27.52
N PHE A 465 -39.83 38.46 -27.13
CA PHE A 465 -39.14 38.66 -25.85
C PHE A 465 -40.01 39.34 -24.79
N ARG A 466 -41.08 40.04 -25.20
CA ARG A 466 -41.98 40.80 -24.31
C ARG A 466 -43.41 40.31 -24.41
N THR A 467 -44.09 40.30 -23.27
CA THR A 467 -45.47 39.82 -23.14
C THR A 467 -46.50 40.65 -23.93
N ALA A 468 -46.17 41.91 -24.23
CA ALA A 468 -46.93 42.80 -25.09
C ALA A 468 -46.01 43.92 -25.63
N THR A 469 -46.41 44.58 -26.72
CA THR A 469 -45.73 45.76 -27.26
C THR A 469 -45.52 46.83 -26.19
N GLY A 470 -44.30 47.36 -26.08
CA GLY A 470 -43.92 48.34 -25.05
C GLY A 470 -43.76 47.80 -23.63
N SER A 471 -44.13 46.54 -23.36
CA SER A 471 -44.04 45.94 -22.01
C SER A 471 -42.58 45.82 -21.55
N ALA A 472 -42.34 46.00 -20.25
CA ALA A 472 -41.06 45.65 -19.61
C ALA A 472 -40.99 44.17 -19.22
N THR A 473 -42.14 43.48 -19.12
CA THR A 473 -42.22 42.10 -18.63
C THR A 473 -41.79 41.11 -19.71
N PRO A 474 -40.71 40.33 -19.48
CA PRO A 474 -40.19 39.39 -20.46
C PRO A 474 -41.08 38.14 -20.58
N THR A 475 -41.08 37.50 -21.75
CA THR A 475 -41.72 36.20 -21.99
C THR A 475 -40.93 35.04 -21.38
N GLY A 476 -39.64 35.26 -21.10
CA GLY A 476 -38.68 34.22 -20.72
C GLY A 476 -37.96 33.57 -21.91
N ASN A 477 -38.31 33.93 -23.15
CA ASN A 477 -37.64 33.42 -24.34
C ASN A 477 -36.22 33.96 -24.45
N SER A 478 -35.31 33.14 -24.96
CA SER A 478 -33.93 33.52 -25.29
C SER A 478 -33.39 32.62 -26.38
N PHE A 479 -32.46 33.12 -27.18
CA PHE A 479 -31.80 32.35 -28.22
C PHE A 479 -30.40 31.97 -27.76
N TRP A 480 -30.22 30.68 -27.52
CA TRP A 480 -28.98 30.08 -27.00
C TRP A 480 -28.06 29.65 -28.15
N ILE A 481 -26.77 29.49 -27.90
CA ILE A 481 -25.83 28.94 -28.91
C ILE A 481 -26.39 27.69 -29.60
N GLY A 482 -26.89 26.74 -28.82
CA GLY A 482 -27.49 25.51 -29.32
C GLY A 482 -28.46 24.90 -28.32
N ALA A 483 -28.74 23.61 -28.51
CA ALA A 483 -29.68 22.86 -27.66
C ALA A 483 -28.99 22.20 -26.44
N LYS A 484 -27.68 22.41 -26.26
CA LYS A 484 -26.91 21.81 -25.17
C LYS A 484 -26.49 22.86 -24.13
N GLY A 485 -26.27 22.38 -22.92
CA GLY A 485 -25.75 23.09 -21.77
C GLY A 485 -24.23 23.20 -21.79
N ILE A 486 -23.69 23.78 -20.72
CA ILE A 486 -22.27 24.05 -20.54
C ILE A 486 -21.37 22.81 -20.71
N ASP A 487 -21.86 21.61 -20.35
CA ASP A 487 -21.17 20.32 -20.42
C ASP A 487 -21.68 19.41 -21.54
N GLY A 488 -22.43 19.96 -22.50
CA GLY A 488 -22.96 19.19 -23.64
C GLY A 488 -24.24 18.38 -23.37
N ALA A 489 -24.75 18.38 -22.13
CA ALA A 489 -26.05 17.81 -21.78
C ALA A 489 -27.21 18.62 -22.41
N ALA A 490 -28.39 18.03 -22.62
CA ALA A 490 -29.52 18.76 -23.19
C ALA A 490 -29.96 19.93 -22.28
N ARG A 491 -30.11 21.13 -22.86
CA ARG A 491 -30.55 22.34 -22.15
C ARG A 491 -32.08 22.45 -22.05
N GLY A 492 -32.80 21.82 -22.97
CA GLY A 492 -34.26 21.80 -23.00
C GLY A 492 -34.91 22.87 -23.88
N ASN A 493 -34.13 23.78 -24.48
CA ASN A 493 -34.63 24.65 -25.55
C ASN A 493 -34.78 23.86 -26.87
N THR A 494 -35.70 24.32 -27.72
CA THR A 494 -35.98 23.75 -29.05
C THR A 494 -35.99 24.84 -30.10
N ALA A 495 -35.91 24.46 -31.37
CA ALA A 495 -36.07 25.41 -32.47
C ALA A 495 -37.41 26.16 -32.34
N PRO A 496 -37.46 27.48 -32.61
CA PRO A 496 -36.39 28.28 -33.23
C PRO A 496 -35.41 28.95 -32.24
N TYR A 497 -35.47 28.65 -30.94
CA TYR A 497 -34.73 29.34 -29.86
C TYR A 497 -33.24 28.96 -29.76
N VAL A 498 -32.54 29.00 -30.90
CA VAL A 498 -31.11 28.76 -31.05
C VAL A 498 -30.46 29.82 -31.94
N LEU A 499 -29.17 30.06 -31.77
CA LEU A 499 -28.38 31.00 -32.57
C LEU A 499 -27.92 30.37 -33.89
N PRO A 500 -27.66 31.20 -34.91
CA PRO A 500 -27.85 32.66 -34.95
C PRO A 500 -29.32 33.07 -35.05
N ILE A 501 -29.62 34.33 -34.75
CA ILE A 501 -30.89 34.96 -35.18
C ILE A 501 -30.84 35.14 -36.69
N ARG A 502 -31.82 34.58 -37.40
CA ARG A 502 -31.83 34.50 -38.87
C ARG A 502 -33.27 34.41 -39.41
N PRO A 503 -33.47 34.50 -40.74
CA PRO A 503 -34.72 34.07 -41.33
C PRO A 503 -35.12 32.65 -40.86
N GLY A 504 -36.35 32.52 -40.40
CA GLY A 504 -36.90 31.31 -39.78
C GLY A 504 -36.70 31.21 -38.26
N SER A 505 -35.96 32.13 -37.63
CA SER A 505 -35.81 32.15 -36.16
C SER A 505 -37.00 32.79 -35.44
N HIS A 506 -37.88 33.50 -36.15
CA HIS A 506 -39.08 34.07 -35.55
C HIS A 506 -40.14 32.97 -35.28
N PRO A 507 -40.68 32.81 -34.05
CA PRO A 507 -41.61 31.73 -33.71
C PRO A 507 -43.00 31.87 -34.36
N GLU A 508 -43.47 33.09 -34.62
CA GLU A 508 -44.73 33.32 -35.34
C GLU A 508 -44.65 32.84 -36.81
N SER A 509 -45.59 31.98 -37.22
CA SER A 509 -45.58 31.31 -38.53
C SER A 509 -45.61 32.26 -39.73
N GLY A 510 -46.19 33.46 -39.57
CA GLY A 510 -46.28 34.50 -40.60
C GLY A 510 -45.03 35.37 -40.76
N LYS A 511 -44.01 35.20 -39.91
CA LYS A 511 -42.79 36.04 -39.89
C LYS A 511 -41.51 35.27 -40.25
N LYS A 512 -41.64 34.20 -41.03
CA LYS A 512 -40.51 33.32 -41.39
C LYS A 512 -39.42 34.01 -42.22
N ASN A 513 -39.72 35.05 -42.98
CA ASN A 513 -38.73 35.89 -43.70
C ASN A 513 -37.99 36.90 -42.80
N VAL A 514 -38.46 37.16 -41.59
CA VAL A 514 -37.92 38.27 -40.78
C VAL A 514 -36.50 37.94 -40.32
N ALA A 515 -35.57 38.83 -40.67
CA ALA A 515 -34.28 38.99 -40.00
C ALA A 515 -34.23 40.37 -39.33
N VAL A 516 -33.13 40.69 -38.63
CA VAL A 516 -33.01 41.98 -37.93
C VAL A 516 -32.65 43.07 -38.93
N LYS A 517 -33.27 44.26 -38.89
CA LYS A 517 -32.81 45.39 -39.71
C LYS A 517 -31.57 46.07 -39.13
N THR A 518 -30.68 46.59 -39.99
CA THR A 518 -29.49 47.31 -39.51
C THR A 518 -29.86 48.54 -38.68
N GLY A 519 -29.03 48.91 -37.71
CA GLY A 519 -29.32 50.00 -36.76
C GLY A 519 -30.05 49.56 -35.49
N TYR A 520 -30.87 48.50 -35.52
CA TYR A 520 -31.43 47.95 -34.29
C TYR A 520 -30.38 47.18 -33.50
N HIS A 521 -30.43 47.29 -32.18
CA HIS A 521 -29.56 46.52 -31.29
C HIS A 521 -30.24 45.25 -30.78
N PHE A 522 -29.43 44.21 -30.59
CA PHE A 522 -29.81 43.07 -29.76
C PHE A 522 -29.14 43.18 -28.38
N LYS A 523 -29.78 42.60 -27.38
CA LYS A 523 -29.28 42.44 -26.02
C LYS A 523 -28.82 41.00 -25.84
N PHE A 524 -27.72 40.81 -25.14
CA PHE A 524 -27.18 39.49 -24.87
C PHE A 524 -26.60 39.41 -23.47
N GLU A 525 -26.44 38.18 -23.00
CA GLU A 525 -25.69 37.89 -21.80
C GLU A 525 -24.71 36.73 -22.02
N VAL A 526 -23.70 36.66 -21.17
CA VAL A 526 -22.77 35.53 -21.05
C VAL A 526 -22.44 35.34 -19.58
N LYS A 527 -22.15 34.10 -19.19
CA LYS A 527 -21.79 33.77 -17.81
C LYS A 527 -20.32 33.45 -17.69
N THR A 528 -19.78 33.77 -16.53
CA THR A 528 -18.48 33.26 -16.09
C THR A 528 -18.62 32.59 -14.74
N LEU A 529 -17.69 31.67 -14.46
CA LEU A 529 -17.55 31.01 -13.17
C LEU A 529 -16.08 31.04 -12.77
N GLY A 530 -15.77 31.43 -11.54
CA GLY A 530 -14.40 31.57 -11.02
C GLY A 530 -14.07 32.99 -10.60
N ASN A 531 -12.79 33.36 -10.70
CA ASN A 531 -12.20 34.60 -10.18
C ASN A 531 -12.37 35.76 -11.16
N MET A 532 -13.63 36.04 -11.53
CA MET A 532 -14.06 37.08 -12.48
C MET A 532 -14.89 38.18 -11.81
N PHE A 533 -14.66 38.40 -10.51
CA PHE A 533 -15.42 39.33 -9.65
C PHE A 533 -14.67 40.61 -9.24
N SER A 534 -13.42 40.80 -9.69
CA SER A 534 -12.63 42.02 -9.45
C SER A 534 -13.09 43.18 -10.34
N ALA A 535 -12.68 44.40 -9.99
CA ALA A 535 -13.03 45.61 -10.75
C ALA A 535 -12.34 45.71 -12.12
N GLY A 536 -11.17 45.07 -12.26
CA GLY A 536 -10.39 45.01 -13.50
C GLY A 536 -10.79 43.85 -14.43
N ASP A 537 -11.78 43.04 -14.06
CA ASP A 537 -12.24 41.92 -14.87
C ASP A 537 -13.27 42.38 -15.89
N GLY A 538 -13.35 41.68 -17.03
CA GLY A 538 -14.26 42.01 -18.11
C GLY A 538 -14.44 40.92 -19.15
N ILE A 539 -15.34 41.16 -20.09
CA ILE A 539 -15.53 40.33 -21.28
C ILE A 539 -15.17 41.16 -22.51
N LYS A 540 -14.16 40.74 -23.25
CA LYS A 540 -13.79 41.31 -24.53
C LYS A 540 -14.53 40.58 -25.63
N ILE A 541 -15.14 41.33 -26.54
CA ILE A 541 -15.87 40.81 -27.69
C ILE A 541 -15.32 41.48 -28.94
N THR A 542 -14.81 40.67 -29.85
CA THR A 542 -14.29 41.15 -31.15
C THR A 542 -15.23 40.68 -32.24
N PRO A 543 -16.04 41.57 -32.85
CA PRO A 543 -16.89 41.24 -33.97
C PRO A 543 -16.09 41.10 -35.28
N THR A 544 -16.53 40.20 -36.14
CA THR A 544 -16.17 40.13 -37.55
C THR A 544 -17.44 40.04 -38.39
N PHE A 545 -17.39 40.53 -39.62
CA PHE A 545 -18.57 40.68 -40.46
C PHE A 545 -18.43 39.85 -41.73
N TYR A 546 -19.54 39.21 -42.11
CA TYR A 546 -19.65 38.46 -43.36
C TYR A 546 -20.89 38.91 -44.12
N PHE A 547 -20.84 38.84 -45.43
CA PHE A 547 -22.03 38.94 -46.28
C PHE A 547 -22.36 37.55 -46.84
N VAL A 548 -23.64 37.24 -46.96
CA VAL A 548 -24.17 36.04 -47.62
C VAL A 548 -25.41 36.43 -48.41
N ASP A 549 -25.57 35.90 -49.63
CA ASP A 549 -26.75 36.21 -50.44
C ASP A 549 -28.03 35.54 -49.90
N LYS A 550 -29.18 35.93 -50.46
CA LYS A 550 -30.49 35.40 -50.04
C LYS A 550 -30.67 33.89 -50.28
N GLN A 551 -29.85 33.28 -51.12
CA GLN A 551 -29.88 31.83 -51.39
C GLN A 551 -28.93 31.05 -50.47
N GLY A 552 -28.24 31.72 -49.55
CA GLY A 552 -27.26 31.12 -48.65
C GLY A 552 -25.89 30.86 -49.29
N LYS A 553 -25.66 31.41 -50.48
CA LYS A 553 -24.42 31.27 -51.25
C LYS A 553 -23.55 32.52 -51.08
N ASN A 554 -22.35 32.46 -51.68
CA ASN A 554 -21.41 33.57 -51.75
C ASN A 554 -21.04 34.19 -50.39
N ARG A 555 -21.02 33.36 -49.33
CA ARG A 555 -20.58 33.80 -48.00
C ARG A 555 -19.13 34.28 -48.07
N GLN A 556 -18.88 35.54 -47.73
CA GLN A 556 -17.55 36.13 -47.75
C GLN A 556 -17.36 37.12 -46.59
N GLN A 557 -16.14 37.28 -46.12
CA GLN A 557 -15.83 38.30 -45.12
C GLN A 557 -15.93 39.69 -45.76
N VAL A 558 -16.47 40.66 -45.03
CA VAL A 558 -16.69 42.02 -45.53
C VAL A 558 -16.14 43.08 -44.57
N ASP A 559 -15.75 44.20 -45.16
CA ASP A 559 -15.56 45.45 -44.43
C ASP A 559 -16.86 46.25 -44.50
N LEU A 560 -17.22 46.87 -43.37
CA LEU A 560 -18.41 47.72 -43.27
C LEU A 560 -18.00 49.18 -43.19
N TYR A 561 -18.71 50.01 -43.93
CA TYR A 561 -18.54 51.45 -43.95
C TYR A 561 -19.84 52.15 -43.54
N TYR A 562 -19.78 53.33 -42.94
CA TYR A 562 -20.98 54.10 -42.58
C TYR A 562 -20.75 55.60 -42.74
N HIS A 563 -21.84 56.37 -42.62
CA HIS A 563 -21.81 57.83 -42.67
C HIS A 563 -22.00 58.40 -41.25
N SER A 564 -21.27 59.46 -40.93
CA SER A 564 -21.48 60.22 -39.69
C SER A 564 -21.33 61.72 -39.97
N GLY A 565 -22.43 62.46 -39.84
CA GLY A 565 -22.50 63.88 -40.21
C GLY A 565 -22.07 64.12 -41.66
N THR A 566 -21.02 64.91 -41.86
CA THR A 566 -20.45 65.21 -43.19
C THR A 566 -19.43 64.19 -43.67
N LYS A 567 -18.95 63.29 -42.80
CA LYS A 567 -17.98 62.25 -43.15
C LYS A 567 -18.69 61.08 -43.83
N ARG A 568 -18.24 60.75 -45.03
CA ARG A 568 -18.76 59.65 -45.85
C ARG A 568 -17.81 58.46 -45.83
N PHE A 569 -18.37 57.27 -46.00
CA PHE A 569 -17.67 55.98 -46.02
C PHE A 569 -16.55 55.85 -44.96
N ILE A 570 -16.92 55.96 -43.69
CA ILE A 570 -16.02 55.65 -42.56
C ILE A 570 -15.97 54.13 -42.40
N ARG A 571 -14.80 53.52 -42.55
CA ARG A 571 -14.63 52.08 -42.31
C ARG A 571 -14.70 51.79 -40.81
N ILE A 572 -15.49 50.81 -40.41
CA ILE A 572 -15.52 50.31 -39.03
C ILE A 572 -14.12 49.82 -38.63
N GLY A 573 -13.64 50.27 -37.46
CA GLY A 573 -12.30 49.95 -36.94
C GLY A 573 -11.15 50.75 -37.58
N SER A 574 -11.44 51.70 -38.46
CA SER A 574 -10.42 52.65 -38.93
C SER A 574 -10.22 53.78 -37.92
N THR A 575 -9.15 54.56 -38.09
CA THR A 575 -8.91 55.78 -37.28
C THR A 575 -10.02 56.83 -37.40
N GLY A 576 -10.84 56.76 -38.46
CA GLY A 576 -12.01 57.62 -38.65
C GLY A 576 -13.26 57.15 -37.91
N ASP A 577 -13.28 55.90 -37.43
CA ASP A 577 -14.38 55.34 -36.64
C ASP A 577 -14.25 55.81 -35.19
N THR A 578 -15.05 56.80 -34.85
CA THR A 578 -15.06 57.43 -33.52
C THR A 578 -16.38 57.23 -32.79
N GLU A 579 -17.26 56.37 -33.31
CA GLU A 579 -18.58 56.14 -32.70
C GLU A 579 -18.43 55.37 -31.39
N GLN A 580 -19.08 55.87 -30.34
CA GLN A 580 -19.01 55.29 -29.00
C GLN A 580 -20.32 54.64 -28.63
N ARG A 581 -20.24 53.42 -28.11
CA ARG A 581 -21.37 52.68 -27.56
C ARG A 581 -21.40 52.82 -26.05
N LEU A 582 -22.58 53.20 -25.55
CA LEU A 582 -22.88 53.38 -24.14
C LEU A 582 -24.00 52.43 -23.73
N VAL A 583 -23.81 51.71 -22.63
CA VAL A 583 -24.73 50.68 -22.15
C VAL A 583 -25.15 50.99 -20.71
N THR A 584 -26.41 50.73 -20.38
CA THR A 584 -26.93 50.83 -19.01
C THR A 584 -27.36 49.45 -18.53
N LEU A 585 -26.94 49.06 -17.32
CA LEU A 585 -27.12 47.69 -16.81
C LEU A 585 -28.60 47.30 -16.70
N ASP A 586 -29.41 48.13 -16.04
CA ASP A 586 -30.83 47.87 -15.87
C ASP A 586 -31.66 48.83 -16.72
N THR A 587 -32.27 48.29 -17.77
CA THR A 587 -33.13 49.00 -18.71
C THR A 587 -34.29 48.10 -19.08
N ARG A 588 -35.38 48.66 -19.65
CA ARG A 588 -36.58 47.92 -20.07
C ARG A 588 -36.26 46.61 -20.79
N LEU A 589 -35.29 46.62 -21.72
CA LEU A 589 -34.95 45.48 -22.56
C LEU A 589 -33.98 44.46 -21.93
N ARG A 590 -33.47 44.73 -20.72
CA ARG A 590 -32.71 43.75 -19.93
C ARG A 590 -33.53 43.22 -18.76
N ASN A 591 -34.21 44.13 -18.05
CA ASN A 591 -35.05 43.84 -16.88
C ASN A 591 -34.31 42.97 -15.86
N VAL A 592 -33.17 43.47 -15.36
CA VAL A 592 -32.35 42.73 -14.39
C VAL A 592 -33.11 42.68 -13.08
N SER A 593 -33.20 41.50 -12.46
CA SER A 593 -34.04 41.38 -11.26
C SER A 593 -33.48 42.23 -10.12
N GLN A 594 -34.37 42.92 -9.40
CA GLN A 594 -33.99 43.76 -8.27
C GLN A 594 -33.25 42.97 -7.19
N GLN A 595 -33.66 41.72 -6.95
CA GLN A 595 -33.02 40.83 -6.00
C GLN A 595 -31.58 40.49 -6.40
N GLU A 596 -31.32 40.24 -7.69
CA GLU A 596 -29.98 39.98 -8.22
C GLU A 596 -29.08 41.20 -8.06
N LEU A 597 -29.59 42.41 -8.37
CA LEU A 597 -28.85 43.65 -8.17
C LEU A 597 -28.54 43.90 -6.69
N THR A 598 -29.52 43.69 -5.80
CA THR A 598 -29.32 43.81 -4.34
C THR A 598 -28.30 42.81 -3.82
N ASN A 599 -28.39 41.53 -4.22
CA ASN A 599 -27.43 40.50 -3.80
C ASN A 599 -26.02 40.81 -4.32
N THR A 600 -25.92 41.27 -5.57
CA THR A 600 -24.66 41.70 -6.18
C THR A 600 -24.02 42.83 -5.38
N ALA A 601 -24.77 43.91 -5.13
CA ALA A 601 -24.29 45.06 -4.38
C ALA A 601 -23.84 44.69 -2.95
N SER A 602 -24.66 43.90 -2.25
CA SER A 602 -24.32 43.42 -0.90
C SER A 602 -23.06 42.58 -0.87
N SER A 603 -22.85 41.74 -1.89
CA SER A 603 -21.67 40.89 -2.01
C SER A 603 -20.42 41.68 -2.39
N LEU A 604 -20.54 42.64 -3.33
CA LEU A 604 -19.46 43.57 -3.67
C LEU A 604 -18.99 44.37 -2.47
N TRP A 605 -19.92 44.90 -1.67
CA TRP A 605 -19.58 45.66 -0.46
C TRP A 605 -18.71 44.82 0.50
N ARG A 606 -19.08 43.54 0.70
CA ARG A 606 -18.35 42.62 1.58
C ARG A 606 -17.01 42.15 0.98
N VAL A 607 -17.00 41.69 -0.27
CA VAL A 607 -15.80 41.17 -0.95
C VAL A 607 -14.75 42.26 -1.15
N ASN A 608 -15.16 43.50 -1.46
CA ASN A 608 -14.24 44.61 -1.63
C ASN A 608 -13.78 45.24 -0.30
N GLY A 609 -14.26 44.74 0.86
CA GLY A 609 -13.95 45.33 2.17
C GLY A 609 -14.37 46.80 2.28
N SER A 610 -15.50 47.17 1.66
CA SER A 610 -15.96 48.57 1.65
C SER A 610 -16.32 49.05 3.06
N SER A 611 -15.97 50.29 3.38
CA SER A 611 -16.37 50.93 4.64
C SER A 611 -17.74 51.64 4.51
N GLY A 612 -18.42 51.87 5.64
CA GLY A 612 -19.70 52.59 5.68
C GLY A 612 -20.95 51.70 5.64
N SER A 613 -22.12 52.30 5.38
CA SER A 613 -23.41 51.61 5.40
C SER A 613 -23.62 50.75 4.16
N GLN A 614 -23.79 49.44 4.33
CA GLN A 614 -24.14 48.52 3.24
C GLN A 614 -25.46 48.94 2.57
N THR A 615 -26.46 49.39 3.33
CA THR A 615 -27.74 49.85 2.77
C THR A 615 -27.56 51.02 1.82
N SER A 616 -26.72 52.00 2.19
CA SER A 616 -26.44 53.16 1.33
C SER A 616 -25.66 52.76 0.07
N TYR A 617 -24.72 51.81 0.20
CA TYR A 617 -24.00 51.25 -0.95
C TYR A 617 -24.97 50.55 -1.92
N VAL A 618 -25.89 49.73 -1.42
CA VAL A 618 -26.91 49.04 -2.21
C VAL A 618 -27.80 50.05 -2.94
N GLN A 619 -28.31 51.08 -2.24
CA GLN A 619 -29.14 52.12 -2.86
C GLN A 619 -28.40 52.85 -3.99
N GLN A 620 -27.13 53.20 -3.77
CA GLN A 620 -26.30 53.84 -4.79
C GLN A 620 -26.06 52.92 -5.99
N TYR A 621 -25.75 51.63 -5.75
CA TYR A 621 -25.57 50.65 -6.83
C TYR A 621 -26.84 50.50 -7.68
N LEU A 622 -28.02 50.42 -7.05
CA LEU A 622 -29.30 50.33 -7.76
C LEU A 622 -29.57 51.57 -8.63
N LYS A 623 -29.29 52.76 -8.11
CA LYS A 623 -29.40 54.01 -8.88
C LYS A 623 -28.44 54.01 -10.07
N GLU A 624 -27.19 53.60 -9.87
CA GLU A 624 -26.20 53.52 -10.94
C GLU A 624 -26.57 52.47 -11.99
N ALA A 625 -27.09 51.31 -11.58
CA ALA A 625 -27.53 50.25 -12.49
C ALA A 625 -28.61 50.77 -13.46
N ALA A 626 -29.55 51.58 -12.98
CA ALA A 626 -30.67 52.10 -13.77
C ALA A 626 -30.35 53.35 -14.62
N GLN A 627 -29.33 54.13 -14.26
CA GLN A 627 -29.10 55.47 -14.85
C GLN A 627 -27.74 55.67 -15.51
N LYS A 628 -26.72 54.91 -15.09
CA LYS A 628 -25.34 55.15 -15.53
C LYS A 628 -25.16 54.64 -16.96
N ARG A 629 -24.59 55.48 -17.81
CA ARG A 629 -24.19 55.13 -19.18
C ARG A 629 -22.72 54.72 -19.16
N ILE A 630 -22.47 53.45 -19.46
CA ILE A 630 -21.15 52.80 -19.35
C ILE A 630 -20.58 52.65 -20.75
N TYR A 631 -19.39 53.19 -20.99
CA TYR A 631 -18.67 53.02 -22.25
C TYR A 631 -18.19 51.59 -22.41
N VAL A 632 -18.49 50.99 -23.58
CA VAL A 632 -18.10 49.60 -23.88
C VAL A 632 -17.26 49.46 -25.14
N GLY A 633 -16.96 50.53 -25.88
CA GLY A 633 -16.26 50.45 -27.17
C GLY A 633 -17.10 50.95 -28.34
N GLY A 634 -16.73 50.54 -29.56
CA GLY A 634 -17.33 50.97 -30.82
C GLY A 634 -17.99 49.82 -31.59
N TYR A 635 -18.05 49.93 -32.92
CA TYR A 635 -18.53 48.84 -33.77
C TYR A 635 -17.47 47.75 -33.99
N ASP A 636 -16.19 48.09 -33.89
CA ASP A 636 -15.05 47.20 -34.14
C ASP A 636 -14.66 46.32 -32.95
N GLY A 637 -15.15 46.62 -31.75
CA GLY A 637 -14.85 45.87 -30.55
C GLY A 637 -15.61 46.37 -29.33
N MET A 638 -15.87 45.44 -28.40
CA MET A 638 -16.46 45.75 -27.11
C MET A 638 -15.65 45.19 -25.94
N LEU A 639 -15.63 45.92 -24.83
CA LEU A 639 -15.19 45.45 -23.53
C LEU A 639 -16.31 45.70 -22.53
N LEU A 640 -16.96 44.64 -22.06
CA LEU A 640 -17.94 44.70 -20.98
C LEU A 640 -17.20 44.80 -19.65
N PRO A 641 -17.26 45.93 -18.94
CA PRO A 641 -16.54 46.10 -17.70
C PRO A 641 -17.38 45.61 -16.51
N SER A 642 -16.78 45.55 -15.32
CA SER A 642 -17.42 45.06 -14.09
C SER A 642 -18.73 45.74 -13.70
N GLN A 643 -19.02 46.95 -14.19
CA GLN A 643 -20.29 47.64 -14.00
C GLN A 643 -21.46 47.02 -14.78
N LEU A 644 -21.18 46.20 -15.79
CA LEU A 644 -22.18 45.45 -16.56
C LEU A 644 -22.27 43.98 -16.12
N ARG A 645 -21.88 43.71 -14.87
CA ARG A 645 -21.84 42.38 -14.29
C ARG A 645 -22.69 42.29 -13.03
N THR A 646 -23.39 41.18 -12.89
CA THR A 646 -24.07 40.78 -11.65
C THR A 646 -23.54 39.45 -11.14
N PHE A 647 -23.85 39.15 -9.88
CA PHE A 647 -23.52 37.90 -9.21
C PHE A 647 -24.77 37.05 -9.05
N ILE A 648 -24.66 35.79 -9.48
CA ILE A 648 -25.75 34.81 -9.54
C ILE A 648 -25.38 33.47 -8.87
N GLY A 649 -24.29 33.45 -8.10
CA GLY A 649 -23.90 32.25 -7.36
C GLY A 649 -24.85 31.95 -6.19
N SER A 650 -24.67 30.80 -5.56
CA SER A 650 -25.54 30.41 -4.46
C SER A 650 -25.36 31.34 -3.25
N MET A 651 -26.48 31.84 -2.73
CA MET A 651 -26.55 32.50 -1.43
C MET A 651 -26.75 31.49 -0.28
N GLN A 652 -26.99 30.22 -0.60
CA GLN A 652 -27.16 29.11 0.33
C GLN A 652 -25.91 28.25 0.29
N VAL A 653 -25.06 28.36 1.31
CA VAL A 653 -23.78 27.65 1.41
C VAL A 653 -23.65 26.94 2.74
N PRO A 654 -22.80 25.90 2.84
CA PRO A 654 -22.50 25.26 4.11
C PRO A 654 -21.96 26.24 5.15
N SER A 655 -22.15 25.92 6.43
CA SER A 655 -21.61 26.70 7.54
C SER A 655 -20.09 26.88 7.41
N GLY A 656 -19.60 28.10 7.64
CA GLY A 656 -18.19 28.45 7.51
C GLY A 656 -17.76 28.96 6.13
N ILE A 657 -18.62 28.84 5.11
CA ILE A 657 -18.36 29.39 3.77
C ILE A 657 -18.88 30.83 3.67
N ASP A 658 -18.11 31.71 3.06
CA ASP A 658 -18.52 33.10 2.83
C ASP A 658 -19.57 33.17 1.71
N THR A 659 -20.80 33.52 2.08
CA THR A 659 -21.94 33.66 1.17
C THR A 659 -21.70 34.70 0.08
N ALA A 660 -21.02 35.80 0.37
CA ALA A 660 -20.72 36.83 -0.61
C ALA A 660 -19.68 36.35 -1.62
N ARG A 661 -18.66 35.60 -1.17
CA ARG A 661 -17.69 34.96 -2.08
C ARG A 661 -18.36 33.94 -2.98
N ALA A 662 -19.23 33.08 -2.43
CA ALA A 662 -19.94 32.07 -3.21
C ALA A 662 -20.90 32.68 -4.23
N ASN A 663 -21.67 33.70 -3.85
CA ASN A 663 -22.49 34.46 -4.79
C ASN A 663 -21.63 35.10 -5.89
N ALA A 664 -20.52 35.73 -5.50
CA ALA A 664 -19.60 36.36 -6.44
C ALA A 664 -18.84 35.38 -7.34
N SER A 665 -18.96 34.06 -7.14
CA SER A 665 -18.23 33.05 -7.91
C SER A 665 -18.83 32.74 -9.28
N VAL A 666 -20.12 33.05 -9.46
CA VAL A 666 -20.80 32.90 -10.74
C VAL A 666 -21.31 34.27 -11.13
N GLN A 667 -20.89 34.73 -12.30
CA GLN A 667 -21.19 36.08 -12.77
C GLN A 667 -21.98 36.03 -14.07
N ARG A 668 -22.88 36.99 -14.23
CA ARG A 668 -23.61 37.22 -15.48
C ARG A 668 -23.21 38.59 -16.01
N TRP A 669 -22.84 38.64 -17.28
CA TRP A 669 -22.38 39.83 -17.97
C TRP A 669 -23.41 40.24 -19.01
N PHE A 670 -23.72 41.53 -19.08
CA PHE A 670 -24.74 42.06 -19.98
C PHE A 670 -24.12 42.94 -21.06
N GLY A 671 -24.49 42.70 -22.31
CA GLY A 671 -24.04 43.50 -23.44
C GLY A 671 -25.18 43.92 -24.36
N GLU A 672 -24.84 44.75 -25.33
CA GLU A 672 -25.69 45.06 -26.48
C GLU A 672 -24.83 45.41 -27.68
N TYR A 673 -25.31 45.05 -28.86
CA TYR A 673 -24.60 45.32 -30.09
C TYR A 673 -25.58 45.59 -31.23
N SER A 674 -25.16 46.42 -32.18
CA SER A 674 -25.87 46.72 -33.42
C SER A 674 -24.85 47.04 -34.50
N LEU A 675 -25.25 46.89 -35.75
CA LEU A 675 -24.58 47.55 -36.86
C LEU A 675 -25.01 49.01 -36.95
N PRO A 676 -24.26 49.88 -37.66
CA PRO A 676 -24.76 51.19 -38.08
C PRO A 676 -26.12 51.06 -38.77
N ALA A 677 -26.93 52.13 -38.78
CA ALA A 677 -28.28 52.09 -39.36
C ALA A 677 -28.29 51.77 -40.86
N ALA A 678 -27.36 52.34 -41.62
CA ALA A 678 -27.22 52.08 -43.06
C ALA A 678 -25.74 51.80 -43.39
N PRO A 679 -25.25 50.58 -43.12
CA PRO A 679 -23.87 50.22 -43.40
C PRO A 679 -23.71 49.83 -44.88
N TYR A 680 -22.53 50.10 -45.42
CA TYR A 680 -22.11 49.71 -46.76
C TYR A 680 -21.13 48.55 -46.66
N ALA A 681 -21.55 47.36 -47.09
CA ALA A 681 -20.70 46.17 -47.09
C ALA A 681 -19.91 46.06 -48.40
N VAL A 682 -18.61 45.84 -48.30
CA VAL A 682 -17.71 45.54 -49.43
C VAL A 682 -16.84 44.32 -49.09
N PRO A 683 -16.34 43.57 -50.09
CA PRO A 683 -15.40 42.48 -49.83
C PRO A 683 -14.23 42.94 -48.94
N ALA A 684 -13.86 42.13 -47.95
CA ALA A 684 -12.82 42.50 -47.00
C ALA A 684 -11.48 42.81 -47.71
N GLY A 685 -10.83 43.90 -47.28
CA GLY A 685 -9.59 44.39 -47.87
C GLY A 685 -9.78 45.24 -49.13
N MET A 686 -11.02 45.42 -49.62
CA MET A 686 -11.29 46.28 -50.77
C MET A 686 -10.89 47.73 -50.49
N ASN A 687 -10.03 48.30 -51.34
CA ASN A 687 -9.66 49.71 -51.24
C ASN A 687 -10.75 50.59 -51.86
N LEU A 688 -11.70 51.01 -51.02
CA LEU A 688 -12.83 51.83 -51.45
C LEU A 688 -12.40 53.21 -51.98
N ALA A 689 -11.29 53.77 -51.47
CA ALA A 689 -10.77 55.04 -51.94
C ALA A 689 -10.24 54.92 -53.38
N GLU A 690 -9.53 53.85 -53.71
CA GLU A 690 -9.05 53.58 -55.07
C GLU A 690 -10.20 53.26 -56.03
N TYR A 691 -11.20 52.50 -55.55
CA TYR A 691 -12.42 52.26 -56.32
C TYR A 691 -13.11 53.57 -56.70
N GLY A 692 -13.22 54.51 -55.76
CA GLY A 692 -13.80 55.84 -56.02
C GLY A 692 -12.97 56.72 -56.96
N ARG A 693 -11.69 56.42 -57.21
CA ARG A 693 -10.89 57.12 -58.24
C ARG A 693 -11.19 56.63 -59.64
N THR A 694 -11.52 55.34 -59.77
CA THR A 694 -11.69 54.66 -61.07
C THR A 694 -13.15 54.47 -61.46
N HIS A 695 -14.06 54.56 -60.50
CA HIS A 695 -15.50 54.38 -60.66
C HIS A 695 -16.26 55.47 -59.89
N ARG A 696 -17.51 55.73 -60.28
CA ARG A 696 -18.40 56.60 -59.51
C ARG A 696 -18.74 55.92 -58.18
N LEU A 697 -18.28 56.51 -57.07
CA LEU A 697 -18.59 56.08 -55.71
C LEU A 697 -19.66 56.99 -55.11
N ASP A 698 -20.90 56.51 -55.11
CA ASP A 698 -22.03 57.11 -54.40
C ASP A 698 -22.81 56.03 -53.64
N ASP A 699 -23.86 56.43 -52.94
CA ASP A 699 -24.71 55.55 -52.12
C ASP A 699 -25.42 54.44 -52.92
N ASN A 700 -25.22 54.34 -54.25
CA ASN A 700 -25.76 53.30 -55.12
C ASN A 700 -24.67 52.55 -55.91
N ALA A 701 -23.39 52.73 -55.57
CA ALA A 701 -22.30 52.09 -56.29
C ALA A 701 -22.43 50.55 -56.27
N PRO A 702 -22.20 49.86 -57.42
CA PRO A 702 -22.45 48.43 -57.56
C PRO A 702 -21.49 47.54 -56.77
N ILE A 703 -20.44 48.12 -56.18
CA ILE A 703 -19.51 47.41 -55.29
C ILE A 703 -20.14 47.03 -53.95
N PHE A 704 -21.20 47.71 -53.55
CA PHE A 704 -21.86 47.48 -52.27
C PHE A 704 -22.75 46.24 -52.31
N LEU A 705 -22.48 45.30 -51.41
CA LEU A 705 -23.24 44.06 -51.27
C LEU A 705 -24.54 44.34 -50.49
N ARG A 706 -25.69 44.22 -51.16
CA ARG A 706 -27.02 44.58 -50.61
C ARG A 706 -28.05 43.47 -50.65
N ASP A 707 -27.99 42.58 -51.65
CA ASP A 707 -29.02 41.55 -51.83
C ASP A 707 -28.72 40.30 -50.99
N GLY A 708 -28.92 40.40 -49.68
CA GLY A 708 -28.55 39.34 -48.75
C GLY A 708 -28.57 39.78 -47.30
N TYR A 709 -27.67 39.17 -46.52
CA TYR A 709 -27.55 39.39 -45.09
C TYR A 709 -26.12 39.72 -44.68
N ILE A 710 -25.97 40.65 -43.73
CA ILE A 710 -24.72 40.88 -43.01
C ILE A 710 -24.77 40.02 -41.74
N VAL A 711 -23.89 39.04 -41.65
CA VAL A 711 -23.73 38.15 -40.49
C VAL A 711 -22.71 38.75 -39.53
N VAL A 712 -23.12 38.93 -38.28
CA VAL A 712 -22.23 39.32 -37.18
C VAL A 712 -21.69 38.05 -36.52
N ASN A 713 -20.35 37.93 -36.47
CA ASN A 713 -19.66 36.82 -35.82
C ASN A 713 -18.83 37.33 -34.62
N PHE A 714 -19.00 36.74 -33.45
CA PHE A 714 -18.30 37.15 -32.22
C PHE A 714 -17.15 36.20 -31.86
N ASN A 715 -16.01 36.78 -31.49
CA ASN A 715 -15.03 36.16 -30.61
C ASN A 715 -15.22 36.70 -29.19
N ILE A 716 -15.35 35.82 -28.19
CA ILE A 716 -15.65 36.18 -26.79
C ILE A 716 -14.53 35.66 -25.90
N GLU A 717 -13.99 36.55 -25.07
CA GLU A 717 -12.79 36.31 -24.28
C GLU A 717 -12.95 36.93 -22.88
N THR A 718 -12.52 36.23 -21.83
CA THR A 718 -12.45 36.84 -20.48
C THR A 718 -11.14 37.60 -20.31
N ILE A 719 -11.21 38.74 -19.63
CA ILE A 719 -10.08 39.59 -19.27
C ILE A 719 -9.99 39.66 -17.76
N ARG A 720 -8.78 39.52 -17.20
CA ARG A 720 -8.50 39.77 -15.79
C ARG A 720 -7.52 40.91 -15.63
N ASN A 721 -7.66 41.69 -14.56
CA ASN A 721 -6.73 42.78 -14.21
C ASN A 721 -6.50 43.80 -15.35
N LYS A 722 -7.49 44.01 -16.21
CA LYS A 722 -7.43 44.88 -17.41
C LYS A 722 -6.44 44.43 -18.49
N ASP A 723 -5.90 43.20 -18.42
CA ASP A 723 -4.98 42.67 -19.42
C ASP A 723 -5.73 42.17 -20.67
N ILE A 724 -5.94 43.07 -21.63
CA ILE A 724 -6.60 42.76 -22.90
C ILE A 724 -5.70 42.03 -23.91
N ALA A 725 -4.38 41.97 -23.64
CA ALA A 725 -3.39 41.35 -24.52
C ALA A 725 -3.27 39.85 -24.25
N HIS A 726 -3.52 39.41 -23.01
CA HIS A 726 -3.50 38.01 -22.62
C HIS A 726 -4.85 37.61 -22.00
N PRO A 727 -5.85 37.27 -22.84
CA PRO A 727 -7.12 36.78 -22.34
C PRO A 727 -6.96 35.58 -21.41
N HIS A 728 -7.81 35.49 -20.38
CA HIS A 728 -7.77 34.40 -19.42
C HIS A 728 -8.41 33.12 -19.99
N LEU A 729 -9.67 33.20 -20.40
CA LEU A 729 -10.44 32.12 -21.03
C LEU A 729 -10.97 32.56 -22.41
N GLN A 730 -11.09 31.61 -23.34
CA GLN A 730 -11.63 31.84 -24.67
C GLN A 730 -12.83 30.94 -24.95
N TYR A 731 -13.86 31.48 -25.59
CA TYR A 731 -15.10 30.75 -25.85
C TYR A 731 -14.97 29.77 -27.02
N LYS A 732 -14.20 30.10 -28.06
CA LYS A 732 -14.10 29.27 -29.29
C LYS A 732 -12.69 28.94 -29.77
N ASN A 733 -11.70 29.74 -29.36
CA ASN A 733 -10.33 29.69 -29.85
C ASN A 733 -9.34 29.19 -28.78
N ALA A 734 -9.84 28.63 -27.67
CA ALA A 734 -8.98 27.96 -26.71
C ALA A 734 -8.36 26.71 -27.37
N PRO A 735 -7.10 26.37 -27.06
CA PRO A 735 -6.41 25.24 -27.68
C PRO A 735 -6.98 23.86 -27.32
N LEU A 736 -7.72 23.73 -26.20
CA LEU A 736 -8.23 22.45 -25.70
C LEU A 736 -9.77 22.36 -25.66
N ASP A 737 -10.49 23.47 -25.80
CA ASP A 737 -11.96 23.51 -25.76
C ASP A 737 -12.54 24.50 -26.79
N ASN A 738 -13.72 24.17 -27.31
CA ASN A 738 -14.56 25.08 -28.06
C ASN A 738 -15.99 25.00 -27.51
N GLN A 739 -16.32 25.97 -26.67
CA GLN A 739 -17.60 26.03 -25.97
C GLN A 739 -18.79 26.26 -26.93
N TRP A 740 -18.61 26.84 -28.12
CA TRP A 740 -19.70 26.89 -29.12
C TRP A 740 -20.12 25.50 -29.54
N GLN A 741 -19.15 24.62 -29.78
CA GLN A 741 -19.41 23.23 -30.17
C GLN A 741 -19.96 22.43 -28.99
N MET A 742 -19.42 22.64 -27.78
CA MET A 742 -19.90 22.01 -26.55
C MET A 742 -21.40 22.30 -26.32
N GLU A 743 -21.81 23.56 -26.49
CA GLU A 743 -23.21 24.00 -26.34
C GLU A 743 -24.10 23.67 -27.55
N GLY A 744 -23.55 22.98 -28.56
CA GLY A 744 -24.30 22.38 -29.65
C GLY A 744 -24.64 23.34 -30.79
N PHE A 745 -23.76 24.30 -31.09
CA PHE A 745 -23.90 25.18 -32.25
C PHE A 745 -24.00 24.39 -33.57
N GLN A 746 -24.93 24.78 -34.44
CA GLN A 746 -25.10 24.17 -35.76
C GLN A 746 -24.23 24.90 -36.80
N ARG A 747 -23.54 24.14 -37.66
CA ARG A 747 -22.69 24.71 -38.71
C ARG A 747 -23.39 24.95 -40.05
N SER A 748 -24.69 24.67 -40.11
CA SER A 748 -25.52 24.98 -41.27
C SER A 748 -26.99 24.99 -40.90
N PHE A 749 -27.80 25.64 -41.72
CA PHE A 749 -29.25 25.53 -41.66
C PHE A 749 -29.86 25.61 -43.05
N VAL A 750 -31.11 25.14 -43.16
CA VAL A 750 -31.96 25.42 -44.31
C VAL A 750 -32.98 26.46 -43.88
N ASP A 751 -33.09 27.54 -44.65
CA ASP A 751 -34.04 28.60 -44.37
C ASP A 751 -35.48 28.16 -44.75
N PRO A 752 -36.51 28.95 -44.41
CA PRO A 752 -37.89 28.62 -44.76
C PRO A 752 -38.20 28.55 -46.27
N TYR A 753 -37.28 29.00 -47.12
CA TYR A 753 -37.42 29.07 -48.58
C TYR A 753 -36.57 28.02 -49.32
N GLY A 754 -35.86 27.15 -48.58
CA GLY A 754 -35.03 26.07 -49.13
C GLY A 754 -33.58 26.46 -49.43
N GLY A 755 -33.15 27.68 -49.10
CA GLY A 755 -31.76 28.11 -49.16
C GLY A 755 -30.92 27.44 -48.09
N MET A 756 -29.77 26.88 -48.46
CA MET A 756 -28.83 26.26 -47.53
C MET A 756 -27.74 27.25 -47.16
N PHE A 757 -27.61 27.54 -45.87
CA PHE A 757 -26.65 28.49 -45.33
C PHE A 757 -25.60 27.78 -44.50
N SER A 758 -24.33 28.10 -44.73
CA SER A 758 -23.21 27.66 -43.88
C SER A 758 -22.97 28.67 -42.75
N LEU A 759 -22.68 28.16 -41.55
CA LEU A 759 -22.43 28.93 -40.34
C LEU A 759 -21.01 28.70 -39.83
N LEU A 760 -20.44 29.73 -39.21
CA LEU A 760 -19.18 29.65 -38.46
C LEU A 760 -19.44 29.79 -36.97
N ASP A 761 -18.63 29.11 -36.15
CA ASP A 761 -18.65 29.29 -34.70
C ASP A 761 -18.49 30.78 -34.36
N GLY A 762 -19.44 31.31 -33.58
CA GLY A 762 -19.54 32.73 -33.29
C GLY A 762 -20.58 33.50 -34.10
N ASP A 763 -21.21 32.95 -35.13
CA ASP A 763 -22.29 33.65 -35.85
C ASP A 763 -23.48 33.86 -34.89
N VAL A 764 -23.84 35.12 -34.61
CA VAL A 764 -24.87 35.48 -33.62
C VAL A 764 -26.16 36.02 -34.22
N VAL A 765 -26.07 36.87 -35.25
CA VAL A 765 -27.23 37.55 -35.86
C VAL A 765 -26.99 37.79 -37.34
N PHE A 766 -28.03 37.58 -38.14
CA PHE A 766 -28.14 37.98 -39.54
C PHE A 766 -28.94 39.27 -39.59
N TYR A 767 -28.31 40.33 -40.10
CA TYR A 767 -28.96 41.57 -40.43
C TYR A 767 -29.33 41.61 -41.90
N HIS A 768 -30.49 42.16 -42.24
CA HIS A 768 -30.79 42.52 -43.63
C HIS A 768 -29.72 43.46 -44.18
N ALA A 769 -29.16 43.18 -45.35
CA ALA A 769 -28.23 44.08 -46.03
C ALA A 769 -28.96 45.17 -46.85
N ASP A 770 -30.26 44.98 -47.09
CA ASP A 770 -31.13 45.86 -47.88
C ASP A 770 -32.17 46.64 -47.04
N LEU A 771 -32.32 46.35 -45.75
CA LEU A 771 -33.30 46.99 -44.86
C LEU A 771 -32.63 47.62 -43.63
N SER A 772 -33.13 48.79 -43.25
CA SER A 772 -32.60 49.65 -42.20
C SER A 772 -33.66 50.03 -41.18
N SER A 773 -33.25 50.34 -39.96
CA SER A 773 -34.12 51.00 -38.98
C SER A 773 -34.68 52.34 -39.49
N TYR A 774 -34.03 53.00 -40.45
CA TYR A 774 -34.58 54.19 -41.10
C TYR A 774 -35.87 53.93 -41.86
N ASP A 775 -36.11 52.71 -42.33
CA ASP A 775 -37.34 52.34 -43.05
C ASP A 775 -38.58 52.41 -42.15
N ASP A 776 -38.39 52.30 -40.83
CA ASP A 776 -39.48 52.30 -39.83
C ASP A 776 -39.76 53.69 -39.24
N PHE A 777 -38.85 54.66 -39.41
CA PHE A 777 -38.97 56.02 -38.85
C PHE A 777 -38.81 57.15 -39.87
N GLY A 778 -38.57 56.83 -41.14
CA GLY A 778 -38.48 57.81 -42.22
C GLY A 778 -39.80 58.56 -42.37
N THR A 779 -39.75 59.89 -42.29
CA THR A 779 -40.89 60.75 -42.55
C THR A 779 -41.33 60.61 -44.01
N GLY A 780 -42.47 59.94 -44.22
CA GLY A 780 -43.33 60.28 -45.36
C GLY A 780 -43.70 61.75 -45.26
N GLY A 781 -43.16 62.56 -46.17
CA GLY A 781 -43.48 63.97 -46.32
C GLY A 781 -42.97 64.45 -47.66
N THR A 782 -43.86 64.49 -48.66
CA THR A 782 -43.69 65.38 -49.81
C THR A 782 -43.59 66.81 -49.31
N HIS A 783 -42.44 67.43 -49.50
CA HIS A 783 -42.32 68.87 -49.73
C HIS A 783 -41.17 69.13 -50.70
#